data_AF-A0A1D9CXS4-F1
#
_entry.id   AF-A0A1D9CXS4-F1
#
_cell.length_a   1.000
_cell.length_b   1.000
_cell.length_c   1.000
_cell.angle_alpha   90.00
_cell.angle_beta   90.00
_cell.angle_gamma   90.00
#
_symmetry.space_group_name_H-M   'P 1'
#
loop_
_entity.id
_entity.type
_entity.pdbx_description
1 polymer ?
#
loop_
_entity_poly.entity_id
_entity_poly.type
_entity_poly.pdbx_seq_one_letter_code
_entity_poly.pdbx_strand_id
1 'polypeptide(L)'
;MLINEIKLPKIIDDLAKFDGRKKRYVPYPSILKDSDTARTREIKLLADLQTEWESLKRVHPGSIGFIQSFNKYYQQALWPNERIFSFSPSSSDYFDLSWLSWSQSLSQFQIELYRQLEPLSQEGFDEFQSIIENKIAKAYESSRTLKHVWQIIVKFIDYQNKHYMLAEHHYPKIIAPQPTKINPLITNTAWLKDGKALVKIIRAVEHHWEQNTNYSQEQIIGWLIFSGIVYGGINEVQMLQGWLISLLTKEYQPFIKERIMVSPRFVQKHFGNEREEGSDKLYNTKQIIVDVVSQCWLMRYHKNSSQAETTHIIAKLSEDKIKRYLTVALSDVIKPLGIKPLPFSRFLYYASYYWEDFDDASIDHASVGVLRGMHNTAGLSTQDFGRFLNQKYQYKEEPYNLEHILTLSISKSSVNQNETSSSSSTKKIEVRKSDLIMNLTKDFKTDEKQKKKKTSKKPPTLIERVQKRYKQYDDLSEKILLDWVLNLLNRKESKSLSNESILKYIRTIGYEWLYFTTAQPLDIWSEEEFEELYEDILEYKAVVRNNTDIGYSANLLKSMHNFAKSKYNLPSVNFQQSKNGRRVRAELISPQAYQAIITQILGSVDILEREMFALLFILVYRTGMRKKELLGLKYNDIEGLKTAVPSVVIRPNSYRPTKTQSSIRRVPLFALLKPNELNFFINFVQSNIGDSSNKFIFTLSSDQRPIDDHVPLQLLKRVLKDISVDDNVAEHTFHGFRHTAVSNLSLALVGHSDLVEALTDYDESDVLRIKEGLLGEHTDAQDRWYALSGIMGHLSPERSFEYYNHFATLMATYALSKADITLPERTLYNVTGFTNKKLKENNATVSNSSVSIPSIRTLLFKNIIEGKRKSPKFTVENCDKKLLLSTNTPVTNELFGRYGLNRVQLLLQTYDKEMPLSKAAQLANISIHDAKVLIERASEVAAITTKRGKPRFVKLSDSKNSVLSPLNIQYQSDLRLLSFLLSNAYRLREKSETDWTWFIEICREKLSSSRAYLPFGKRDEKELQRFIDIGKKLLPLKHWLMSSNEDLLMETMSSTDYQDIKQQSNESKNALHIGIASQDHREQMNKWQYSPLLRFFIHMMLITDEKLSILS
;
A
#
# COMPACT_ATOMS: atom_id res chain seq x y z
N MET A 1 -20.87 -60.81 29.98
CA MET A 1 -20.09 -59.64 30.39
C MET A 1 -21.01 -58.43 30.34
N LEU A 2 -21.33 -57.84 31.50
CA LEU A 2 -22.02 -56.55 31.54
C LEU A 2 -21.03 -55.51 31.01
N ILE A 3 -21.29 -55.02 29.80
CA ILE A 3 -20.53 -53.94 29.17
C ILE A 3 -20.72 -52.73 30.08
N ASN A 4 -19.71 -52.39 30.88
CA ASN A 4 -19.67 -51.09 31.53
C ASN A 4 -19.72 -50.05 30.41
N GLU A 5 -20.74 -49.19 30.40
CA GLU A 5 -20.87 -48.09 29.46
C GLU A 5 -19.56 -47.29 29.47
N ILE A 6 -18.84 -47.31 28.36
CA ILE A 6 -17.61 -46.55 28.19
C ILE A 6 -18.02 -45.08 28.15
N LYS A 7 -17.81 -44.36 29.26
CA LYS A 7 -18.11 -42.94 29.35
C LYS A 7 -16.99 -42.14 28.71
N LEU A 8 -17.22 -41.70 27.48
CA LEU A 8 -16.34 -40.76 26.79
C LEU A 8 -16.40 -39.39 27.48
N PRO A 9 -15.25 -38.73 27.72
CA PRO A 9 -15.18 -37.49 28.50
C PRO A 9 -15.80 -36.31 27.74
N LYS A 10 -16.88 -35.72 28.25
CA LYS A 10 -17.55 -34.57 27.63
C LYS A 10 -17.14 -33.30 28.34
N ILE A 11 -17.13 -32.18 27.60
CA ILE A 11 -16.86 -30.85 28.16
C ILE A 11 -17.86 -30.44 29.26
N ILE A 12 -18.98 -31.17 29.37
CA ILE A 12 -20.06 -30.95 30.32
C ILE A 12 -20.15 -31.98 31.45
N ASP A 13 -19.25 -32.96 31.57
CA ASP A 13 -19.41 -34.07 32.53
C ASP A 13 -19.55 -33.59 34.00
N ASP A 14 -18.83 -32.52 34.37
CA ASP A 14 -18.94 -31.90 35.70
C ASP A 14 -20.00 -30.79 35.78
N LEU A 15 -20.72 -30.52 34.69
CA LEU A 15 -21.61 -29.36 34.54
C LEU A 15 -23.08 -29.73 34.32
N ALA A 16 -23.35 -30.84 33.63
CA ALA A 16 -24.68 -31.26 33.25
C ALA A 16 -24.81 -32.79 33.17
N LYS A 17 -26.04 -33.29 33.34
CA LYS A 17 -26.37 -34.72 33.17
C LYS A 17 -27.40 -34.92 32.08
N PHE A 18 -27.37 -36.07 31.41
CA PHE A 18 -28.39 -36.41 30.43
C PHE A 18 -29.72 -36.72 31.12
N ASP A 19 -30.80 -36.04 30.71
CA ASP A 19 -32.16 -36.31 31.15
C ASP A 19 -32.88 -37.13 30.07
N GLY A 20 -33.05 -38.43 30.33
CA GLY A 20 -33.68 -39.36 29.39
C GLY A 20 -35.13 -39.03 29.03
N ARG A 21 -35.86 -38.29 29.88
CA ARG A 21 -37.24 -37.86 29.57
C ARG A 21 -37.25 -36.70 28.59
N LYS A 22 -36.31 -35.77 28.73
CA LYS A 22 -36.18 -34.58 27.87
C LYS A 22 -35.29 -34.82 26.64
N LYS A 23 -34.64 -35.99 26.58
CA LYS A 23 -33.65 -36.37 25.55
C LYS A 23 -32.55 -35.31 25.36
N ARG A 24 -32.12 -34.64 26.44
CA ARG A 24 -31.09 -33.59 26.40
C ARG A 24 -30.26 -33.51 27.67
N TYR A 25 -29.09 -32.88 27.60
CA TYR A 25 -28.31 -32.56 28.80
C TYR A 25 -28.91 -31.39 29.56
N VAL A 26 -29.03 -31.55 30.88
CA VAL A 26 -29.57 -30.55 31.80
C VAL A 26 -28.51 -30.22 32.85
N PRO A 27 -28.13 -28.94 33.00
CA PRO A 27 -27.14 -28.53 34.01
C PRO A 27 -27.55 -28.89 35.45
N TYR A 28 -26.57 -29.14 36.31
CA TYR A 28 -26.82 -29.43 37.72
C TYR A 28 -27.40 -28.20 38.44
N PRO A 29 -28.52 -28.32 39.18
CA PRO A 29 -29.14 -27.19 39.87
C PRO A 29 -28.22 -26.51 40.91
N SER A 30 -27.32 -27.26 41.55
CA SER A 30 -26.33 -26.74 42.51
C SER A 30 -25.35 -25.78 41.83
N ILE A 31 -24.83 -26.14 40.65
CA ILE A 31 -23.85 -25.33 39.90
C ILE A 31 -24.48 -24.03 39.38
N LEU A 32 -25.76 -24.06 38.99
CA LEU A 32 -26.45 -22.86 38.52
C LEU A 32 -26.73 -21.87 39.66
N LYS A 33 -26.93 -22.34 40.90
CA LYS A 33 -27.18 -21.47 42.07
C LYS A 33 -25.93 -20.69 42.50
N ASP A 34 -24.75 -21.26 42.31
CA ASP A 34 -23.46 -20.66 42.73
C ASP A 34 -22.76 -19.84 41.62
N SER A 35 -23.37 -19.73 40.43
CA SER A 35 -22.76 -19.11 39.24
C SER A 35 -23.39 -17.77 38.87
N ASP A 36 -22.61 -16.84 38.33
CA ASP A 36 -23.15 -15.56 37.82
C ASP A 36 -24.03 -15.75 36.57
N THR A 37 -24.75 -14.70 36.16
CA THR A 37 -25.67 -14.75 35.02
C THR A 37 -25.01 -15.08 33.69
N ALA A 38 -23.72 -14.73 33.50
CA ALA A 38 -22.97 -15.04 32.28
C ALA A 38 -22.52 -16.50 32.28
N ARG A 39 -22.01 -17.00 33.40
CA ARG A 39 -21.58 -18.39 33.59
C ARG A 39 -22.76 -19.36 33.52
N THR A 40 -23.92 -18.97 34.07
CA THR A 40 -25.18 -19.70 33.93
C THR A 40 -25.56 -19.89 32.45
N ARG A 41 -25.39 -18.84 31.64
CA ARG A 41 -25.68 -18.89 30.19
C ARG A 41 -24.66 -19.75 29.43
N GLU A 42 -23.38 -19.65 29.78
CA GLU A 42 -22.32 -20.52 29.21
C GLU A 42 -22.63 -21.99 29.44
N ILE A 43 -22.94 -22.38 30.68
CA ILE A 43 -23.21 -23.78 31.03
C ILE A 43 -24.44 -24.31 30.30
N LYS A 44 -25.52 -23.52 30.22
CA LYS A 44 -26.72 -23.88 29.47
C LYS A 44 -26.42 -24.08 27.98
N LEU A 45 -25.65 -23.17 27.39
CA LEU A 45 -25.27 -23.25 25.98
C LEU A 45 -24.39 -24.48 25.69
N LEU A 46 -23.42 -24.79 26.56
CA LEU A 46 -22.59 -25.99 26.41
C LEU A 46 -23.41 -27.29 26.50
N ALA A 47 -24.41 -27.34 27.39
CA ALA A 47 -25.31 -28.49 27.50
C ALA A 47 -26.19 -28.64 26.24
N ASP A 48 -26.68 -27.53 25.68
CA ASP A 48 -27.41 -27.54 24.42
C ASP A 48 -26.51 -27.98 23.25
N LEU A 49 -25.30 -27.42 23.13
CA LEU A 49 -24.32 -27.79 22.10
C LEU A 49 -23.98 -29.29 22.15
N GLN A 50 -23.71 -29.83 23.34
CA GLN A 50 -23.45 -31.27 23.50
C GLN A 50 -24.67 -32.12 23.13
N THR A 51 -25.89 -31.65 23.41
CA THR A 51 -27.11 -32.38 23.04
C THR A 51 -27.24 -32.50 21.52
N GLU A 52 -27.11 -31.38 20.80
CA GLU A 52 -27.21 -31.37 19.33
C GLU A 52 -26.08 -32.19 18.71
N TRP A 53 -24.85 -32.06 19.23
CA TRP A 53 -23.68 -32.80 18.76
C TRP A 53 -23.88 -34.32 18.85
N GLU A 54 -24.38 -34.83 19.98
CA GLU A 54 -24.66 -36.26 20.16
C GLU A 54 -25.82 -36.75 19.30
N SER A 55 -26.81 -35.89 19.04
CA SER A 55 -27.91 -36.22 18.14
C SER A 55 -27.41 -36.40 16.71
N LEU A 56 -26.63 -35.45 16.20
CA LEU A 56 -26.09 -35.48 14.84
C LEU A 56 -25.05 -36.59 14.67
N LYS A 57 -24.23 -36.86 15.69
CA LYS A 57 -23.26 -37.97 15.67
C LYS A 57 -23.93 -39.33 15.41
N ARG A 58 -25.17 -39.52 15.89
CA ARG A 58 -25.95 -40.76 15.64
C ARG A 58 -26.52 -40.84 14.23
N VAL A 59 -26.79 -39.70 13.59
CA VAL A 59 -27.39 -39.63 12.26
C VAL A 59 -26.31 -39.63 11.17
N HIS A 60 -25.20 -38.93 11.41
CA HIS A 60 -24.11 -38.68 10.47
C HIS A 60 -22.74 -39.12 11.04
N PRO A 61 -22.52 -40.41 11.30
CA PRO A 61 -21.25 -40.92 11.81
C PRO A 61 -20.12 -40.74 10.77
N GLY A 62 -18.96 -40.33 11.25
CA GLY A 62 -17.73 -40.13 10.48
C GLY A 62 -16.76 -41.32 10.61
N SER A 63 -15.63 -41.23 9.89
CA SER A 63 -14.65 -42.33 9.87
C SER A 63 -13.89 -42.45 11.19
N ILE A 64 -13.82 -43.68 11.74
CA ILE A 64 -13.07 -44.00 12.95
C ILE A 64 -11.56 -43.72 12.81
N GLY A 65 -11.04 -43.75 11.58
CA GLY A 65 -9.63 -43.49 11.29
C GLY A 65 -9.19 -42.06 11.60
N PHE A 66 -10.14 -41.16 11.86
CA PHE A 66 -9.87 -39.75 12.15
C PHE A 66 -9.66 -39.47 13.66
N ILE A 67 -9.67 -40.49 14.52
CA ILE A 67 -9.61 -40.35 15.98
C ILE A 67 -8.17 -40.49 16.50
N GLN A 68 -7.75 -39.62 17.44
CA GLN A 68 -6.39 -39.62 17.99
C GLN A 68 -5.98 -40.88 18.76
N SER A 69 -6.91 -41.63 19.33
CA SER A 69 -6.57 -42.63 20.35
C SER A 69 -7.57 -43.79 20.47
N PHE A 70 -7.96 -44.41 19.36
CA PHE A 70 -8.81 -45.61 19.38
C PHE A 70 -8.28 -46.68 20.37
N ASN A 71 -6.97 -46.98 20.30
CA ASN A 71 -6.31 -47.95 21.18
C ASN A 71 -6.38 -47.59 22.67
N LYS A 72 -6.36 -46.29 23.02
CA LYS A 72 -6.46 -45.82 24.41
C LYS A 72 -7.83 -46.13 25.02
N TYR A 73 -8.90 -45.85 24.27
CA TYR A 73 -10.27 -46.12 24.73
C TYR A 73 -10.59 -47.62 24.68
N TYR A 74 -10.05 -48.33 23.69
CA TYR A 74 -10.14 -49.79 23.59
C TYR A 74 -9.49 -50.50 24.80
N GLN A 75 -8.28 -50.08 25.20
CA GLN A 75 -7.59 -50.63 26.38
C GLN A 75 -8.32 -50.32 27.69
N GLN A 76 -8.85 -49.10 27.86
CA GLN A 76 -9.64 -48.74 29.05
C GLN A 76 -10.93 -49.55 29.18
N ALA A 77 -11.55 -49.91 28.06
CA ALA A 77 -12.79 -50.65 28.05
C ALA A 77 -12.61 -52.16 28.32
N LEU A 78 -11.44 -52.72 28.01
CA LEU A 78 -11.14 -54.13 28.24
C LEU A 78 -10.76 -54.48 29.68
N TRP A 79 -10.37 -53.51 30.52
CA TRP A 79 -9.87 -53.79 31.87
C TRP A 79 -10.54 -52.99 33.00
N PRO A 80 -11.55 -53.59 33.65
CA PRO A 80 -12.01 -53.20 34.97
C PRO A 80 -11.62 -54.29 36.00
N ASN A 81 -10.47 -54.13 36.65
CA ASN A 81 -10.01 -54.82 37.89
C ASN A 81 -9.80 -56.36 37.87
N GLU A 82 -8.55 -56.75 38.13
CA GLU A 82 -8.04 -58.03 38.69
C GLU A 82 -8.84 -59.32 38.43
N ARG A 83 -8.57 -60.02 37.31
CA ARG A 83 -8.42 -61.49 37.26
C ARG A 83 -7.41 -61.87 36.19
N ILE A 84 -6.28 -62.43 36.61
CA ILE A 84 -5.32 -63.09 35.72
C ILE A 84 -6.03 -64.31 35.11
N PHE A 85 -6.28 -64.29 33.80
CA PHE A 85 -6.62 -65.51 33.05
C PHE A 85 -5.37 -65.95 32.29
N SER A 86 -4.62 -66.88 32.88
CA SER A 86 -3.60 -67.65 32.17
C SER A 86 -4.31 -68.70 31.32
N PHE A 87 -4.43 -68.45 30.01
CA PHE A 87 -4.84 -69.49 29.08
C PHE A 87 -3.60 -70.35 28.77
N SER A 88 -3.54 -71.57 29.31
CA SER A 88 -2.60 -72.58 28.80
C SER A 88 -3.23 -73.21 27.56
N PRO A 89 -2.55 -73.22 26.40
CA PRO A 89 -3.07 -73.89 25.23
C PRO A 89 -3.06 -75.39 25.52
N SER A 90 -4.24 -76.00 25.68
CA SER A 90 -4.33 -77.46 25.59
C SER A 90 -4.28 -77.85 24.12
N SER A 91 -3.35 -78.75 23.81
CA SER A 91 -3.15 -79.33 22.49
C SER A 91 -4.24 -80.36 22.21
N SER A 92 -5.38 -79.93 21.67
CA SER A 92 -6.29 -80.81 20.94
C SER A 92 -7.35 -80.02 20.18
N ASP A 93 -7.48 -80.34 18.90
CA ASP A 93 -8.49 -79.87 17.96
C ASP A 93 -9.93 -80.04 18.50
N TYR A 94 -10.50 -79.01 19.11
CA TYR A 94 -11.95 -78.83 19.22
C TYR A 94 -12.27 -77.33 19.16
N PHE A 95 -13.00 -76.92 18.11
CA PHE A 95 -13.72 -75.65 18.08
C PHE A 95 -14.77 -75.68 19.18
N ASP A 96 -14.38 -75.26 20.38
CA ASP A 96 -15.24 -75.18 21.54
C ASP A 96 -16.34 -74.13 21.30
N LEU A 97 -17.61 -74.51 21.48
CA LEU A 97 -18.76 -73.60 21.42
C LEU A 97 -18.57 -72.38 22.35
N SER A 98 -17.76 -72.53 23.40
CA SER A 98 -17.35 -71.46 24.30
C SER A 98 -16.49 -70.39 23.60
N TRP A 99 -15.56 -70.78 22.72
CA TRP A 99 -14.71 -69.84 21.97
C TRP A 99 -15.49 -69.07 20.93
N LEU A 100 -16.41 -69.72 20.21
CA LEU A 100 -17.34 -69.09 19.27
C LEU A 100 -18.25 -68.07 19.97
N SER A 101 -18.80 -68.42 21.15
CA SER A 101 -19.59 -67.48 21.98
C SER A 101 -18.75 -66.29 22.46
N TRP A 102 -17.48 -66.51 22.81
CA TRP A 102 -16.56 -65.46 23.24
C TRP A 102 -16.13 -64.56 22.09
N SER A 103 -15.81 -65.11 20.93
CA SER A 103 -15.46 -64.33 19.73
C SER A 103 -16.64 -63.49 19.27
N GLN A 104 -17.87 -64.04 19.30
CA GLN A 104 -19.08 -63.27 19.00
C GLN A 104 -19.31 -62.13 20.00
N SER A 105 -19.10 -62.37 21.30
CA SER A 105 -19.22 -61.35 22.34
C SER A 105 -18.16 -60.26 22.20
N LEU A 106 -16.92 -60.62 21.85
CA LEU A 106 -15.82 -59.68 21.61
C LEU A 106 -16.04 -58.86 20.33
N SER A 107 -16.51 -59.49 19.26
CA SER A 107 -16.89 -58.78 18.02
C SER A 107 -18.07 -57.86 18.23
N GLN A 108 -19.10 -58.27 18.99
CA GLN A 108 -20.21 -57.38 19.36
C GLN A 108 -19.73 -56.20 20.20
N PHE A 109 -18.86 -56.44 21.18
CA PHE A 109 -18.25 -55.38 21.98
C PHE A 109 -17.43 -54.41 21.12
N GLN A 110 -16.62 -54.93 20.19
CA GLN A 110 -15.89 -54.10 19.23
C GLN A 110 -16.85 -53.24 18.40
N ILE A 111 -17.91 -53.81 17.85
CA ILE A 111 -18.93 -53.07 17.05
C ILE A 111 -19.60 -51.98 17.89
N GLU A 112 -20.00 -52.29 19.13
CA GLU A 112 -20.63 -51.34 20.05
C GLU A 112 -19.69 -50.18 20.39
N LEU A 113 -18.41 -50.49 20.63
CA LEU A 113 -17.37 -49.51 20.91
C LEU A 113 -17.02 -48.66 19.68
N TYR A 114 -16.96 -49.25 18.49
CA TYR A 114 -16.78 -48.53 17.23
C TYR A 114 -17.88 -47.48 17.05
N ARG A 115 -19.15 -47.88 17.19
CA ARG A 115 -20.30 -46.96 17.10
C ARG A 115 -20.26 -45.83 18.12
N GLN A 116 -19.73 -46.07 19.33
CA GLN A 116 -19.62 -45.01 20.34
C GLN A 116 -18.49 -44.02 20.05
N LEU A 117 -17.42 -44.46 19.38
CA LEU A 117 -16.24 -43.65 19.10
C LEU A 117 -16.32 -42.85 17.79
N GLU A 118 -17.08 -43.32 16.80
CA GLU A 118 -17.23 -42.66 15.48
C GLU A 118 -17.42 -41.14 15.60
N PRO A 119 -16.52 -40.30 15.02
CA PRO A 119 -16.66 -38.85 15.11
C PRO A 119 -17.87 -38.34 14.32
N LEU A 120 -18.19 -37.06 14.40
CA LEU A 120 -19.17 -36.46 13.49
C LEU A 120 -18.56 -36.36 12.09
N SER A 121 -19.30 -36.73 11.05
CA SER A 121 -18.84 -36.52 9.66
C SER A 121 -18.80 -35.04 9.28
N GLN A 122 -18.15 -34.70 8.16
CA GLN A 122 -18.12 -33.32 7.66
C GLN A 122 -19.53 -32.79 7.33
N GLU A 123 -20.39 -33.62 6.72
CA GLU A 123 -21.79 -33.26 6.42
C GLU A 123 -22.58 -32.98 7.71
N GLY A 124 -22.44 -33.85 8.72
CA GLY A 124 -23.06 -33.62 10.03
C GLY A 124 -22.51 -32.39 10.76
N PHE A 125 -21.24 -32.04 10.53
CA PHE A 125 -20.63 -30.82 11.07
C PHE A 125 -21.20 -29.56 10.42
N ASP A 126 -21.41 -29.57 9.09
CA ASP A 126 -22.02 -28.46 8.36
C ASP A 126 -23.48 -28.25 8.81
N GLU A 127 -24.22 -29.34 9.05
CA GLU A 127 -25.57 -29.28 9.63
C GLU A 127 -25.55 -28.74 11.08
N PHE A 128 -24.60 -29.20 11.90
CA PHE A 128 -24.39 -28.67 13.25
C PHE A 128 -24.17 -27.16 13.22
N GLN A 129 -23.34 -26.66 12.30
CA GLN A 129 -23.11 -25.22 12.15
C GLN A 129 -24.41 -24.47 11.81
N SER A 130 -25.20 -24.97 10.86
CA SER A 130 -26.47 -24.33 10.46
C SER A 130 -27.50 -24.29 11.61
N ILE A 131 -27.62 -25.38 12.39
CA ILE A 131 -28.53 -25.45 13.55
C ILE A 131 -28.14 -24.40 14.59
N ILE A 132 -26.84 -24.29 14.89
CA ILE A 132 -26.32 -23.36 15.88
C ILE A 132 -26.48 -21.90 15.44
N GLU A 133 -26.19 -21.58 14.18
CA GLU A 133 -26.41 -20.25 13.61
C GLU A 133 -27.88 -19.82 13.73
N ASN A 134 -28.81 -20.69 13.34
CA ASN A 134 -30.25 -20.42 13.41
C ASN A 134 -30.77 -20.25 14.84
N LYS A 135 -30.29 -21.06 15.78
CA LYS A 135 -30.70 -21.04 17.19
C LYS A 135 -30.20 -19.78 17.91
N ILE A 136 -29.00 -19.31 17.56
CA ILE A 136 -28.36 -18.15 18.18
C ILE A 136 -28.88 -16.84 17.61
N ALA A 137 -29.13 -16.78 16.30
CA ALA A 137 -29.71 -15.60 15.64
C ALA A 137 -31.07 -15.19 16.26
N LYS A 138 -31.87 -16.17 16.73
CA LYS A 138 -33.16 -15.94 17.38
C LYS A 138 -33.09 -15.59 18.87
N ALA A 139 -31.99 -15.94 19.56
CA ALA A 139 -31.92 -15.91 21.02
C ALA A 139 -31.10 -14.74 21.61
N TYR A 140 -30.29 -14.05 20.80
CA TYR A 140 -29.36 -13.03 21.30
C TYR A 140 -29.37 -11.74 20.44
N GLU A 141 -29.91 -10.65 20.99
CA GLU A 141 -30.11 -9.38 20.26
C GLU A 141 -28.91 -8.42 20.30
N SER A 142 -27.95 -8.58 21.22
CA SER A 142 -26.82 -7.65 21.38
C SER A 142 -25.50 -8.20 20.82
N SER A 143 -24.75 -7.37 20.09
CA SER A 143 -23.45 -7.70 19.49
C SER A 143 -22.42 -8.21 20.52
N ARG A 144 -22.43 -7.66 21.75
CA ARG A 144 -21.55 -8.09 22.85
C ARG A 144 -21.88 -9.50 23.33
N THR A 145 -23.17 -9.85 23.37
CA THR A 145 -23.62 -11.19 23.78
C THR A 145 -23.34 -12.22 22.70
N LEU A 146 -23.56 -11.89 21.42
CA LEU A 146 -23.22 -12.74 20.28
C LEU A 146 -21.73 -13.09 20.27
N LYS A 147 -20.84 -12.10 20.43
CA LYS A 147 -19.38 -12.37 20.48
C LYS A 147 -18.99 -13.34 21.59
N HIS A 148 -19.63 -13.24 22.76
CA HIS A 148 -19.38 -14.15 23.88
C HIS A 148 -19.90 -15.57 23.61
N VAL A 149 -21.09 -15.69 23.01
CA VAL A 149 -21.68 -16.97 22.59
C VAL A 149 -20.77 -17.68 21.58
N TRP A 150 -20.25 -16.96 20.58
CA TRP A 150 -19.32 -17.52 19.59
C TRP A 150 -18.00 -18.00 20.20
N GLN A 151 -17.48 -17.32 21.24
CA GLN A 151 -16.31 -17.81 21.96
C GLN A 151 -16.56 -19.15 22.66
N ILE A 152 -17.79 -19.38 23.14
CA ILE A 152 -18.18 -20.63 23.80
C ILE A 152 -18.27 -21.76 22.76
N ILE A 153 -18.78 -21.47 21.55
CA ILE A 153 -18.81 -22.44 20.44
C ILE A 153 -17.40 -22.83 20.02
N VAL A 154 -16.52 -21.85 19.80
CA VAL A 154 -15.11 -22.13 19.45
C VAL A 154 -14.46 -23.00 20.52
N LYS A 155 -14.71 -22.70 21.80
CA LYS A 155 -14.22 -23.51 22.92
C LYS A 155 -14.77 -24.94 22.89
N PHE A 156 -16.03 -25.13 22.50
CA PHE A 156 -16.63 -26.45 22.34
C PHE A 156 -15.97 -27.24 21.18
N ILE A 157 -15.78 -26.62 20.02
CA ILE A 157 -15.11 -27.26 18.87
C ILE A 157 -13.64 -27.56 19.15
N ASP A 158 -12.91 -26.62 19.76
CA ASP A 158 -11.52 -26.83 20.16
C ASP A 158 -11.40 -28.00 21.15
N TYR A 159 -12.38 -28.20 22.03
CA TYR A 159 -12.45 -29.36 22.90
C TYR A 159 -12.66 -30.66 22.11
N GLN A 160 -13.60 -30.70 21.16
CA GLN A 160 -13.81 -31.88 20.31
C GLN A 160 -12.56 -32.25 19.52
N ASN A 161 -11.91 -31.25 18.91
CA ASN A 161 -10.67 -31.45 18.17
C ASN A 161 -9.54 -31.99 19.05
N LYS A 162 -9.30 -31.34 20.19
CA LYS A 162 -8.21 -31.71 21.09
C LYS A 162 -8.36 -33.09 21.71
N HIS A 163 -9.58 -33.49 22.07
CA HIS A 163 -9.83 -34.72 22.83
C HIS A 163 -10.14 -35.94 21.94
N TYR A 164 -10.62 -35.72 20.72
CA TYR A 164 -11.12 -36.80 19.86
C TYR A 164 -10.45 -36.88 18.49
N MET A 165 -10.14 -35.77 17.82
CA MET A 165 -9.76 -35.77 16.37
C MET A 165 -8.24 -35.71 16.13
N LEU A 166 -7.71 -36.46 15.16
CA LEU A 166 -6.33 -36.31 14.68
C LEU A 166 -6.09 -34.90 14.12
N ALA A 167 -4.86 -34.38 14.24
CA ALA A 167 -4.53 -33.00 13.86
C ALA A 167 -4.83 -32.67 12.39
N GLU A 168 -4.68 -33.65 11.51
CA GLU A 168 -4.99 -33.58 10.07
C GLU A 168 -6.49 -33.58 9.75
N HIS A 169 -7.34 -33.95 10.71
CA HIS A 169 -8.79 -34.07 10.56
C HIS A 169 -9.57 -33.20 11.57
N HIS A 170 -8.95 -32.16 12.11
CA HIS A 170 -9.65 -31.21 12.98
C HIS A 170 -10.84 -30.57 12.25
N TYR A 171 -11.99 -30.49 12.92
CA TYR A 171 -13.11 -29.69 12.47
C TYR A 171 -12.68 -28.22 12.32
N PRO A 172 -13.18 -27.52 11.28
CA PRO A 172 -12.83 -26.13 11.06
C PRO A 172 -13.33 -25.25 12.21
N LYS A 173 -12.56 -24.19 12.50
CA LYS A 173 -12.97 -23.20 13.52
C LYS A 173 -14.15 -22.42 13.00
N ILE A 174 -15.27 -22.45 13.73
CA ILE A 174 -16.45 -21.66 13.38
C ILE A 174 -16.16 -20.18 13.67
N ILE A 175 -16.19 -19.36 12.61
CA ILE A 175 -15.94 -17.92 12.68
C ILE A 175 -17.27 -17.24 12.97
N ALA A 176 -17.29 -16.31 13.93
CA ALA A 176 -18.48 -15.50 14.16
C ALA A 176 -18.88 -14.79 12.85
N PRO A 177 -20.18 -14.73 12.50
CA PRO A 177 -20.63 -13.95 11.35
C PRO A 177 -20.09 -12.54 11.52
N GLN A 178 -19.29 -12.11 10.54
CA GLN A 178 -18.84 -10.73 10.48
C GLN A 178 -20.09 -9.86 10.50
N PRO A 179 -20.11 -8.72 11.23
CA PRO A 179 -21.23 -7.79 11.12
C PRO A 179 -21.45 -7.56 9.63
N THR A 180 -22.67 -7.81 9.18
CA THR A 180 -23.07 -7.60 7.79
C THR A 180 -22.54 -6.22 7.41
N LYS A 181 -21.74 -6.14 6.33
CA LYS A 181 -21.36 -4.86 5.73
C LYS A 181 -22.64 -4.03 5.74
N ILE A 182 -22.61 -2.85 6.37
CA ILE A 182 -23.76 -1.96 6.35
C ILE A 182 -24.06 -1.77 4.88
N ASN A 183 -25.18 -2.34 4.43
CA ASN A 183 -25.67 -2.07 3.09
C ASN A 183 -26.08 -0.60 3.13
N PRO A 184 -25.38 0.30 2.43
CA PRO A 184 -25.68 1.70 2.43
C PRO A 184 -26.88 1.93 1.51
N LEU A 185 -28.00 1.23 1.75
CA LEU A 185 -29.28 1.70 1.27
C LEU A 185 -29.54 3.01 2.03
N ILE A 186 -28.97 4.08 1.47
CA ILE A 186 -29.25 5.49 1.75
C ILE A 186 -30.77 5.74 1.63
N THR A 187 -31.45 4.85 0.91
CA THR A 187 -32.88 4.75 0.66
C THR A 187 -33.61 4.14 1.86
N ASN A 188 -33.94 4.98 2.85
CA ASN A 188 -34.92 4.62 3.88
C ASN A 188 -36.36 4.94 3.41
N THR A 189 -37.38 4.48 4.15
CA THR A 189 -38.79 4.74 3.80
C THR A 189 -39.14 6.23 3.75
N ALA A 190 -38.44 7.07 4.52
CA ALA A 190 -38.60 8.51 4.47
C ALA A 190 -38.02 9.12 3.20
N TRP A 191 -36.91 8.59 2.68
CA TRP A 191 -36.29 9.00 1.42
C TRP A 191 -37.23 8.79 0.23
N LEU A 192 -37.94 7.66 0.18
CA LEU A 192 -38.97 7.42 -0.85
C LEU A 192 -40.14 8.41 -0.74
N LYS A 193 -40.67 8.63 0.47
CA LYS A 193 -41.85 9.49 0.67
C LYS A 193 -41.54 10.96 0.42
N ASP A 194 -40.50 11.47 1.06
CA ASP A 194 -40.11 12.89 0.98
C ASP A 194 -39.47 13.20 -0.39
N GLY A 195 -38.78 12.23 -1.01
CA GLY A 195 -38.30 12.31 -2.39
C GLY A 195 -39.43 12.46 -3.41
N LYS A 196 -40.48 11.63 -3.33
CA LYS A 196 -41.69 11.80 -4.18
C LYS A 196 -42.38 13.15 -3.98
N ALA A 197 -42.38 13.67 -2.75
CA ALA A 197 -42.92 15.02 -2.49
C ALA A 197 -42.07 16.10 -3.16
N LEU A 198 -40.74 15.95 -3.15
CA LEU A 198 -39.82 16.84 -3.84
C LEU A 198 -40.03 16.82 -5.36
N VAL A 199 -40.22 15.65 -5.98
CA VAL A 199 -40.50 15.54 -7.43
C VAL A 199 -41.76 16.32 -7.83
N LYS A 200 -42.80 16.32 -6.98
CA LYS A 200 -43.99 17.15 -7.21
C LYS A 200 -43.66 18.65 -7.20
N ILE A 201 -42.78 19.09 -6.30
CA ILE A 201 -42.30 20.48 -6.26
C ILE A 201 -41.51 20.79 -7.53
N ILE A 202 -40.63 19.90 -7.98
CA ILE A 202 -39.81 20.10 -9.18
C ILE A 202 -40.69 20.28 -10.42
N ARG A 203 -41.70 19.42 -10.63
CA ARG A 203 -42.66 19.58 -11.73
C ARG A 203 -43.43 20.90 -11.66
N ALA A 204 -43.81 21.34 -10.46
CA ALA A 204 -44.47 22.62 -10.27
C ALA A 204 -43.53 23.81 -10.56
N VAL A 205 -42.23 23.68 -10.23
CA VAL A 205 -41.21 24.69 -10.55
C VAL A 205 -40.97 24.77 -12.06
N GLU A 206 -40.88 23.64 -12.76
CA GLU A 206 -40.75 23.62 -14.23
C GLU A 206 -41.93 24.31 -14.92
N HIS A 207 -43.16 24.03 -14.47
CA HIS A 207 -44.35 24.71 -14.98
C HIS A 207 -44.34 26.22 -14.64
N HIS A 208 -43.88 26.59 -13.45
CA HIS A 208 -43.71 28.00 -13.08
C HIS A 208 -42.67 28.70 -13.96
N TRP A 209 -41.56 28.05 -14.33
CA TRP A 209 -40.57 28.59 -15.24
C TRP A 209 -41.09 28.77 -16.68
N GLU A 210 -42.05 27.95 -17.08
CA GLU A 210 -42.70 28.04 -18.40
C GLU A 210 -43.64 29.25 -18.51
N GLN A 211 -44.39 29.54 -17.44
CA GLN A 211 -45.41 30.60 -17.44
C GLN A 211 -44.87 31.99 -17.10
N ASN A 212 -43.77 32.08 -16.35
CA ASN A 212 -43.24 33.35 -15.86
C ASN A 212 -42.01 33.83 -16.64
N THR A 213 -42.00 35.13 -16.93
CA THR A 213 -40.91 35.78 -17.68
C THR A 213 -40.12 36.79 -16.85
N ASN A 214 -40.72 37.33 -15.79
CA ASN A 214 -40.15 38.36 -14.93
C ASN A 214 -39.76 37.76 -13.57
N TYR A 215 -38.49 37.95 -13.21
CA TYR A 215 -37.94 37.47 -11.94
C TYR A 215 -37.16 38.60 -11.27
N SER A 216 -37.36 38.77 -9.97
CA SER A 216 -36.50 39.60 -9.13
C SER A 216 -35.12 38.98 -9.01
N GLN A 217 -34.13 39.78 -8.63
CA GLN A 217 -32.75 39.31 -8.44
C GLN A 217 -32.66 38.22 -7.35
N GLU A 218 -33.44 38.35 -6.26
CA GLU A 218 -33.52 37.32 -5.21
C GLU A 218 -34.08 35.99 -5.75
N GLN A 219 -35.08 36.04 -6.64
CA GLN A 219 -35.62 34.85 -7.30
C GLN A 219 -34.62 34.22 -8.27
N ILE A 220 -33.90 35.02 -9.07
CA ILE A 220 -32.87 34.49 -10.00
C ILE A 220 -31.80 33.70 -9.22
N ILE A 221 -31.32 34.26 -8.10
CA ILE A 221 -30.36 33.56 -7.22
C ILE A 221 -31.00 32.33 -6.58
N GLY A 222 -32.25 32.43 -6.12
CA GLY A 222 -33.00 31.30 -5.59
C GLY A 222 -33.14 30.14 -6.59
N TRP A 223 -33.38 30.43 -7.87
CA TRP A 223 -33.46 29.43 -8.94
C TRP A 223 -32.09 28.88 -9.35
N LEU A 224 -31.04 29.69 -9.29
CA LEU A 224 -29.66 29.19 -9.44
C LEU A 224 -29.29 28.21 -8.30
N ILE A 225 -29.64 28.54 -7.06
CA ILE A 225 -29.46 27.65 -5.90
C ILE A 225 -30.30 26.37 -6.07
N PHE A 226 -31.58 26.51 -6.43
CA PHE A 226 -32.47 25.38 -6.66
C PHE A 226 -31.89 24.43 -7.72
N SER A 227 -31.44 24.98 -8.85
CA SER A 227 -30.87 24.17 -9.93
C SER A 227 -29.59 23.46 -9.51
N GLY A 228 -28.70 24.13 -8.77
CA GLY A 228 -27.47 23.50 -8.27
C GLY A 228 -27.75 22.32 -7.31
N ILE A 229 -28.81 22.39 -6.50
CA ILE A 229 -29.21 21.29 -5.59
C ILE A 229 -29.88 20.15 -6.36
N VAL A 230 -30.81 20.48 -7.27
CA VAL A 230 -31.70 19.49 -7.91
C VAL A 230 -31.06 18.82 -9.12
N TYR A 231 -30.27 19.56 -9.91
CA TYR A 231 -29.63 19.06 -11.13
C TYR A 231 -28.11 18.91 -10.97
N GLY A 232 -27.48 19.76 -10.16
CA GLY A 232 -26.03 19.76 -9.97
C GLY A 232 -25.51 18.88 -8.82
N GLY A 233 -26.39 18.37 -7.95
CA GLY A 233 -26.01 17.56 -6.80
C GLY A 233 -25.17 18.31 -5.74
N ILE A 234 -25.31 19.63 -5.63
CA ILE A 234 -24.58 20.45 -4.68
C ILE A 234 -25.29 20.47 -3.31
N ASN A 235 -25.25 19.34 -2.61
CA ASN A 235 -26.15 19.05 -1.49
C ASN A 235 -25.50 19.17 -0.09
N GLU A 236 -24.30 19.76 -0.03
CA GLU A 236 -23.61 20.17 1.20
C GLU A 236 -23.68 21.71 1.33
N VAL A 237 -24.12 22.22 2.48
CA VAL A 237 -24.40 23.66 2.67
C VAL A 237 -23.17 24.54 2.39
N GLN A 238 -22.02 24.17 2.93
CA GLN A 238 -20.78 24.94 2.78
C GLN A 238 -20.25 24.85 1.34
N MET A 239 -20.39 23.68 0.70
CA MET A 239 -20.04 23.49 -0.71
C MET A 239 -20.94 24.33 -1.63
N LEU A 240 -22.24 24.38 -1.35
CA LEU A 240 -23.23 25.19 -2.07
C LEU A 240 -22.93 26.68 -1.96
N GLN A 241 -22.55 27.14 -0.77
CA GLN A 241 -22.12 28.52 -0.54
C GLN A 241 -20.87 28.85 -1.36
N GLY A 242 -19.82 28.01 -1.28
CA GLY A 242 -18.59 28.21 -2.05
C GLY A 242 -18.84 28.17 -3.56
N TRP A 243 -19.60 27.19 -4.02
CA TRP A 243 -19.99 27.05 -5.43
C TRP A 243 -20.72 28.29 -5.94
N LEU A 244 -21.70 28.79 -5.20
CA LEU A 244 -22.42 30.00 -5.57
C LEU A 244 -21.48 31.20 -5.65
N ILE A 245 -20.61 31.41 -4.65
CA ILE A 245 -19.63 32.51 -4.67
C ILE A 245 -18.77 32.44 -5.95
N SER A 246 -18.17 31.28 -6.25
CA SER A 246 -17.32 31.12 -7.43
C SER A 246 -18.07 31.33 -8.75
N LEU A 247 -19.36 30.99 -8.82
CA LEU A 247 -20.17 31.30 -10.01
C LEU A 247 -20.41 32.80 -10.16
N LEU A 248 -20.80 33.47 -9.07
CA LEU A 248 -21.11 34.91 -9.11
C LEU A 248 -19.85 35.75 -9.39
N THR A 249 -18.67 35.33 -8.90
CA THR A 249 -17.38 36.00 -9.17
C THR A 249 -16.76 35.67 -10.52
N LYS A 250 -17.42 34.83 -11.34
CA LYS A 250 -16.89 34.33 -12.62
C LYS A 250 -15.58 33.56 -12.51
N GLU A 251 -15.36 32.82 -11.41
CA GLU A 251 -14.19 31.94 -11.20
C GLU A 251 -14.30 30.58 -11.89
N TYR A 252 -15.22 30.44 -12.84
CA TYR A 252 -15.38 29.23 -13.63
C TYR A 252 -14.40 29.17 -14.79
N GLN A 253 -13.93 27.96 -15.11
CA GLN A 253 -12.98 27.72 -16.19
C GLN A 253 -13.48 26.67 -17.19
N PRO A 254 -13.05 26.76 -18.45
CA PRO A 254 -13.30 25.71 -19.44
C PRO A 254 -12.75 24.37 -19.00
N PHE A 255 -13.51 23.31 -19.27
CA PHE A 255 -13.12 21.93 -19.04
C PHE A 255 -13.46 21.07 -20.27
N ILE A 256 -13.08 19.79 -20.24
CA ILE A 256 -13.22 18.88 -21.38
C ILE A 256 -14.68 18.76 -21.86
N LYS A 257 -14.85 18.45 -23.16
CA LYS A 257 -16.16 18.23 -23.80
C LYS A 257 -17.13 19.39 -23.53
N GLU A 258 -16.62 20.62 -23.63
CA GLU A 258 -17.40 21.87 -23.53
C GLU A 258 -18.14 22.02 -22.20
N ARG A 259 -17.54 21.48 -21.13
CA ARG A 259 -18.02 21.66 -19.76
C ARG A 259 -17.39 22.88 -19.12
N ILE A 260 -18.05 23.36 -18.08
CA ILE A 260 -17.59 24.45 -17.24
C ILE A 260 -17.35 23.86 -15.84
N MET A 261 -16.20 24.15 -15.27
CA MET A 261 -15.80 23.67 -13.96
C MET A 261 -15.46 24.84 -13.03
N VAL A 262 -15.82 24.72 -11.75
CA VAL A 262 -15.39 25.61 -10.68
C VAL A 262 -14.57 24.83 -9.63
N SER A 263 -13.69 25.53 -8.94
CA SER A 263 -12.91 25.00 -7.81
C SER A 263 -13.24 25.81 -6.54
N PRO A 264 -14.46 25.75 -6.00
CA PRO A 264 -14.84 26.56 -4.85
C PRO A 264 -14.02 26.18 -3.62
N ARG A 265 -13.49 27.22 -2.97
CA ARG A 265 -12.81 27.15 -1.68
C ARG A 265 -13.77 27.63 -0.59
N PHE A 266 -14.10 26.75 0.36
CA PHE A 266 -15.08 27.06 1.41
C PHE A 266 -14.62 26.61 2.80
N VAL A 267 -15.12 27.28 3.83
CA VAL A 267 -14.79 26.98 5.22
C VAL A 267 -15.53 25.73 5.68
N GLN A 268 -14.83 24.81 6.32
CA GLN A 268 -15.41 23.60 6.90
C GLN A 268 -14.85 23.36 8.30
N LYS A 269 -15.71 22.91 9.23
CA LYS A 269 -15.38 22.94 10.67
C LYS A 269 -14.39 21.84 11.09
N HIS A 270 -14.49 20.66 10.48
CA HIS A 270 -13.82 19.46 10.98
C HIS A 270 -12.96 18.73 9.93
N PHE A 271 -12.95 19.19 8.68
CA PHE A 271 -12.28 18.54 7.57
C PHE A 271 -11.90 19.58 6.49
N GLY A 272 -10.78 19.40 5.78
CA GLY A 272 -10.36 20.28 4.69
C GLY A 272 -8.97 19.90 4.16
N ASN A 273 -8.52 20.55 3.08
CA ASN A 273 -7.17 20.39 2.52
C ASN A 273 -6.21 21.51 2.91
N GLU A 274 -6.74 22.65 3.35
CA GLU A 274 -5.98 23.83 3.75
C GLU A 274 -6.31 24.23 5.19
N ARG A 275 -5.30 24.75 5.90
CA ARG A 275 -5.49 25.38 7.20
C ARG A 275 -4.93 26.79 7.13
N GLU A 276 -5.71 27.74 7.62
CA GLU A 276 -5.29 29.14 7.71
C GLU A 276 -4.13 29.29 8.70
N GLU A 277 -3.09 30.01 8.30
CA GLU A 277 -1.93 30.21 9.14
C GLU A 277 -2.30 31.02 10.39
N GLY A 278 -1.91 30.54 11.57
CA GLY A 278 -2.28 31.17 12.86
C GLY A 278 -3.73 30.98 13.31
N SER A 279 -4.55 30.17 12.61
CA SER A 279 -5.98 29.99 12.88
C SER A 279 -6.39 28.50 12.90
N ASP A 280 -7.46 28.19 13.63
CA ASP A 280 -8.05 26.85 13.65
C ASP A 280 -9.01 26.61 12.47
N LYS A 281 -9.26 27.62 11.63
CA LYS A 281 -10.13 27.51 10.46
C LYS A 281 -9.52 26.60 9.40
N LEU A 282 -10.34 25.68 8.91
CA LEU A 282 -10.03 24.77 7.80
C LEU A 282 -10.82 25.18 6.57
N TYR A 283 -10.17 25.04 5.42
CA TYR A 283 -10.77 25.23 4.11
C TYR A 283 -10.73 23.92 3.34
N ASN A 284 -11.79 23.69 2.57
CA ASN A 284 -11.88 22.58 1.64
C ASN A 284 -12.05 23.15 0.23
N THR A 285 -11.42 22.50 -0.74
CA THR A 285 -11.55 22.82 -2.16
C THR A 285 -12.02 21.57 -2.89
N LYS A 286 -13.00 21.71 -3.78
CA LYS A 286 -13.53 20.60 -4.59
C LYS A 286 -13.64 21.05 -6.04
N GLN A 287 -13.28 20.18 -7.00
CA GLN A 287 -13.54 20.41 -8.41
C GLN A 287 -14.98 19.98 -8.74
N ILE A 288 -15.76 20.89 -9.32
CA ILE A 288 -17.20 20.71 -9.55
C ILE A 288 -17.54 21.07 -10.99
N ILE A 289 -18.20 20.17 -11.72
CA ILE A 289 -18.83 20.49 -13.00
C ILE A 289 -20.15 21.22 -12.75
N VAL A 290 -20.35 22.35 -13.43
CA VAL A 290 -21.60 23.11 -13.37
C VAL A 290 -22.62 22.43 -14.29
N ASP A 291 -23.76 22.03 -13.76
CA ASP A 291 -24.82 21.41 -14.57
C ASP A 291 -25.43 22.40 -15.57
N VAL A 292 -26.08 21.86 -16.60
CA VAL A 292 -26.56 22.65 -17.73
C VAL A 292 -27.79 23.51 -17.39
N VAL A 293 -28.57 23.17 -16.37
CA VAL A 293 -29.73 23.97 -15.93
C VAL A 293 -29.25 25.16 -15.09
N SER A 294 -28.29 24.95 -14.19
CA SER A 294 -27.62 26.05 -13.49
C SER A 294 -26.90 26.99 -14.44
N GLN A 295 -26.31 26.49 -15.54
CA GLN A 295 -25.75 27.35 -16.59
C GLN A 295 -26.79 28.29 -17.22
N CYS A 296 -28.02 27.83 -17.46
CA CYS A 296 -29.12 28.67 -17.96
C CYS A 296 -29.45 29.81 -16.99
N TRP A 297 -29.58 29.51 -15.70
CA TRP A 297 -29.86 30.52 -14.66
C TRP A 297 -28.67 31.46 -14.41
N LEU A 298 -27.45 30.96 -14.51
CA LEU A 298 -26.23 31.77 -14.44
C LEU A 298 -26.15 32.79 -15.57
N MET A 299 -26.49 32.38 -16.80
CA MET A 299 -26.58 33.31 -17.93
C MET A 299 -27.58 34.43 -17.66
N ARG A 300 -28.74 34.11 -17.08
CA ARG A 300 -29.73 35.12 -16.70
C ARG A 300 -29.20 36.05 -15.63
N TYR A 301 -28.54 35.52 -14.61
CA TYR A 301 -27.93 36.32 -13.55
C TYR A 301 -26.95 37.36 -14.12
N HIS A 302 -26.05 36.94 -15.01
CA HIS A 302 -25.06 37.84 -15.61
C HIS A 302 -25.68 38.91 -16.53
N LYS A 303 -26.84 38.65 -17.15
CA LYS A 303 -27.56 39.67 -17.94
C LYS A 303 -28.25 40.73 -17.09
N ASN A 304 -28.63 40.38 -15.86
CA ASN A 304 -29.52 41.18 -15.02
C ASN A 304 -28.82 41.78 -13.78
N SER A 305 -27.54 41.50 -13.56
CA SER A 305 -26.81 41.92 -12.36
C SER A 305 -25.57 42.74 -12.71
N SER A 306 -25.33 43.80 -11.94
CA SER A 306 -24.10 44.58 -12.03
C SER A 306 -22.97 44.01 -11.15
N GLN A 307 -21.73 44.41 -11.43
CA GLN A 307 -20.58 44.02 -10.59
C GLN A 307 -20.72 44.52 -9.14
N ALA A 308 -21.27 45.73 -8.95
CA ALA A 308 -21.46 46.32 -7.62
C ALA A 308 -22.49 45.55 -6.77
N GLU A 309 -23.61 45.14 -7.39
CA GLU A 309 -24.61 44.30 -6.74
C GLU A 309 -24.04 42.93 -6.37
N THR A 310 -23.27 42.32 -7.27
CA THR A 310 -22.64 41.02 -7.05
C THR A 310 -21.74 41.05 -5.80
N THR A 311 -20.89 42.07 -5.69
CA THR A 311 -20.04 42.27 -4.50
C THR A 311 -20.87 42.42 -3.23
N HIS A 312 -21.99 43.15 -3.29
CA HIS A 312 -22.88 43.33 -2.14
C HIS A 312 -23.56 42.02 -1.68
N ILE A 313 -23.97 41.19 -2.65
CA ILE A 313 -24.61 39.90 -2.40
C ILE A 313 -23.60 38.94 -1.74
N ILE A 314 -22.39 38.85 -2.28
CA ILE A 314 -21.33 38.00 -1.74
C ILE A 314 -20.96 38.40 -0.31
N ALA A 315 -20.80 39.70 -0.04
CA ALA A 315 -20.44 40.19 1.29
C ALA A 315 -21.47 39.84 2.38
N LYS A 316 -22.74 39.64 2.01
CA LYS A 316 -23.83 39.27 2.92
C LYS A 316 -24.20 37.80 2.86
N LEU A 317 -23.52 36.99 2.04
CA LEU A 317 -23.92 35.60 1.80
C LEU A 317 -23.62 34.73 3.03
N SER A 318 -24.68 34.14 3.59
CA SER A 318 -24.64 33.22 4.72
C SER A 318 -25.60 32.05 4.48
N GLU A 319 -25.52 31.01 5.31
CA GLU A 319 -26.46 29.88 5.26
C GLU A 319 -27.92 30.35 5.33
N ASP A 320 -28.24 31.30 6.21
CA ASP A 320 -29.60 31.84 6.35
C ASP A 320 -30.04 32.65 5.14
N LYS A 321 -29.10 33.34 4.47
CA LYS A 321 -29.39 34.02 3.21
C LYS A 321 -29.64 33.06 2.06
N ILE A 322 -28.88 31.97 1.95
CA ILE A 322 -29.12 30.90 0.96
C ILE A 322 -30.51 30.30 1.18
N LYS A 323 -30.86 29.95 2.43
CA LYS A 323 -32.20 29.48 2.80
C LYS A 323 -33.28 30.47 2.40
N ARG A 324 -33.07 31.76 2.65
CA ARG A 324 -34.01 32.83 2.29
C ARG A 324 -34.21 32.91 0.78
N TYR A 325 -33.14 32.94 -0.02
CA TYR A 325 -33.25 33.00 -1.48
C TYR A 325 -34.04 31.82 -2.04
N LEU A 326 -33.74 30.61 -1.56
CA LEU A 326 -34.48 29.41 -1.96
C LEU A 326 -35.95 29.48 -1.53
N THR A 327 -36.23 29.95 -0.31
CA THR A 327 -37.60 30.09 0.21
C THR A 327 -38.40 31.13 -0.57
N VAL A 328 -37.79 32.26 -0.94
CA VAL A 328 -38.43 33.31 -1.75
C VAL A 328 -38.82 32.73 -3.11
N ALA A 329 -37.88 32.08 -3.81
CA ALA A 329 -38.16 31.44 -5.10
C ALA A 329 -39.27 30.38 -5.00
N LEU A 330 -39.18 29.47 -4.03
CA LEU A 330 -40.17 28.40 -3.88
C LEU A 330 -41.55 28.87 -3.39
N SER A 331 -41.64 30.01 -2.70
CA SER A 331 -42.92 30.51 -2.15
C SER A 331 -43.97 30.76 -3.23
N ASP A 332 -43.54 31.24 -4.40
CA ASP A 332 -44.43 31.56 -5.52
C ASP A 332 -45.01 30.32 -6.20
N VAL A 333 -44.42 29.15 -5.94
CA VAL A 333 -44.85 27.85 -6.46
C VAL A 333 -45.64 27.08 -5.41
N ILE A 334 -45.14 27.07 -4.17
CA ILE A 334 -45.64 26.22 -3.10
C ILE A 334 -46.93 26.80 -2.48
N LYS A 335 -47.03 28.13 -2.30
CA LYS A 335 -48.21 28.76 -1.67
C LYS A 335 -49.49 28.59 -2.50
N PRO A 336 -49.50 28.85 -3.82
CA PRO A 336 -50.71 28.68 -4.63
C PRO A 336 -51.22 27.24 -4.68
N LEU A 337 -50.31 26.27 -4.57
CA LEU A 337 -50.62 24.84 -4.64
C LEU A 337 -50.92 24.20 -3.27
N GLY A 338 -50.86 24.97 -2.17
CA GLY A 338 -51.07 24.44 -0.82
C GLY A 338 -50.06 23.38 -0.40
N ILE A 339 -48.88 23.33 -1.05
CA ILE A 339 -47.84 22.34 -0.74
C ILE A 339 -47.16 22.75 0.57
N LYS A 340 -46.85 21.80 1.46
CA LYS A 340 -46.10 22.11 2.68
C LYS A 340 -44.60 22.23 2.36
N PRO A 341 -43.92 23.34 2.71
CA PRO A 341 -42.49 23.48 2.43
C PRO A 341 -41.66 22.47 3.25
N LEU A 342 -40.69 21.84 2.60
CA LEU A 342 -39.71 20.97 3.26
C LEU A 342 -38.65 21.81 3.97
N PRO A 343 -38.20 21.42 5.18
CA PRO A 343 -37.04 22.04 5.81
C PRO A 343 -35.80 21.96 4.90
N PHE A 344 -34.96 23.01 4.89
CA PHE A 344 -33.79 23.11 4.01
C PHE A 344 -32.85 21.89 4.07
N SER A 345 -32.57 21.37 5.27
CA SER A 345 -31.73 20.17 5.43
C SER A 345 -32.34 18.91 4.82
N ARG A 346 -33.67 18.77 4.88
CA ARG A 346 -34.40 17.67 4.21
C ARG A 346 -34.43 17.87 2.70
N PHE A 347 -34.59 19.11 2.24
CA PHE A 347 -34.53 19.43 0.81
C PHE A 347 -33.18 19.02 0.21
N LEU A 348 -32.06 19.37 0.87
CA LEU A 348 -30.72 18.94 0.48
C LEU A 348 -30.57 17.41 0.53
N TYR A 349 -31.03 16.76 1.60
CA TYR A 349 -30.86 15.31 1.75
C TYR A 349 -31.63 14.52 0.68
N TYR A 350 -32.89 14.90 0.40
CA TYR A 350 -33.78 14.14 -0.48
C TYR A 350 -33.71 14.54 -1.96
N ALA A 351 -32.97 15.59 -2.34
CA ALA A 351 -32.81 15.91 -3.77
C ALA A 351 -32.16 14.78 -4.57
N SER A 352 -31.35 13.96 -3.90
CA SER A 352 -30.78 12.73 -4.46
C SER A 352 -31.80 11.78 -5.08
N TYR A 353 -33.03 11.73 -4.54
CA TYR A 353 -34.14 10.98 -5.15
C TYR A 353 -34.41 11.37 -6.61
N TYR A 354 -34.23 12.64 -6.96
CA TYR A 354 -34.53 13.10 -8.31
C TYR A 354 -33.41 12.80 -9.30
N TRP A 355 -32.16 13.07 -8.91
CA TRP A 355 -31.02 12.97 -9.82
C TRP A 355 -30.37 11.59 -9.85
N GLU A 356 -30.71 10.68 -8.93
CA GLU A 356 -30.40 9.24 -9.05
C GLU A 356 -31.26 8.56 -10.14
N ASP A 357 -32.43 9.13 -10.47
CA ASP A 357 -33.37 8.61 -11.48
C ASP A 357 -33.16 9.26 -12.87
N PHE A 358 -32.10 10.06 -13.07
CA PHE A 358 -31.86 10.72 -14.37
C PHE A 358 -31.43 9.74 -15.46
N ASP A 359 -32.11 9.81 -16.60
CA ASP A 359 -31.73 9.10 -17.82
C ASP A 359 -30.31 9.53 -18.25
N ASP A 360 -29.49 8.55 -18.62
CA ASP A 360 -28.08 8.68 -19.02
C ASP A 360 -27.09 9.20 -17.94
N ALA A 361 -27.52 9.37 -16.69
CA ALA A 361 -26.63 9.70 -15.56
C ALA A 361 -26.39 8.49 -14.65
N SER A 362 -25.36 7.68 -14.98
CA SER A 362 -24.92 6.58 -14.12
C SER A 362 -24.10 7.10 -12.93
N ILE A 363 -24.72 7.24 -11.76
CA ILE A 363 -24.05 7.60 -10.49
C ILE A 363 -24.19 6.47 -9.46
N ASP A 364 -23.08 6.10 -8.81
CA ASP A 364 -23.10 5.06 -7.78
C ASP A 364 -23.42 5.63 -6.38
N HIS A 365 -23.88 4.77 -5.48
CA HIS A 365 -24.32 5.16 -4.13
C HIS A 365 -23.22 5.83 -3.28
N ALA A 366 -21.95 5.49 -3.47
CA ALA A 366 -20.87 6.16 -2.73
C ALA A 366 -20.68 7.59 -3.26
N SER A 367 -20.73 7.79 -4.58
CA SER A 367 -20.74 9.12 -5.20
C SER A 367 -21.95 9.95 -4.75
N VAL A 368 -23.13 9.34 -4.59
CA VAL A 368 -24.30 9.99 -3.99
C VAL A 368 -23.99 10.46 -2.56
N GLY A 369 -23.36 9.60 -1.76
CA GLY A 369 -22.92 9.93 -0.41
C GLY A 369 -21.91 11.09 -0.38
N VAL A 370 -21.00 11.18 -1.35
CA VAL A 370 -20.05 12.29 -1.50
C VAL A 370 -20.77 13.61 -1.76
N LEU A 371 -21.71 13.64 -2.72
CA LEU A 371 -22.45 14.86 -3.09
C LEU A 371 -23.35 15.38 -1.95
N ARG A 372 -23.82 14.48 -1.08
CA ARG A 372 -24.60 14.81 0.12
C ARG A 372 -23.76 15.18 1.34
N GLY A 373 -22.43 15.18 1.22
CA GLY A 373 -21.52 15.43 2.34
C GLY A 373 -21.54 14.33 3.41
N MET A 374 -21.98 13.11 3.09
CA MET A 374 -21.92 11.95 3.99
C MET A 374 -20.52 11.34 4.05
N HIS A 375 -19.75 11.44 2.96
CA HIS A 375 -18.35 11.06 2.90
C HIS A 375 -17.48 12.31 2.80
N ASN A 376 -16.56 12.47 3.76
CA ASN A 376 -15.53 13.51 3.67
C ASN A 376 -14.64 13.24 2.46
N THR A 377 -14.35 14.27 1.69
CA THR A 377 -13.40 14.24 0.57
C THR A 377 -12.90 15.65 0.33
N ALA A 378 -11.67 15.77 -0.18
CA ALA A 378 -11.09 17.02 -0.62
C ALA A 378 -10.54 16.83 -2.02
N GLY A 379 -10.76 17.82 -2.89
CA GLY A 379 -10.06 17.93 -4.16
C GLY A 379 -8.71 18.60 -4.02
N LEU A 380 -8.08 18.87 -5.16
CA LEU A 380 -6.85 19.67 -5.21
C LEU A 380 -7.18 21.16 -4.97
N SER A 381 -6.21 21.94 -4.50
CA SER A 381 -6.34 23.41 -4.50
C SER A 381 -6.50 23.90 -5.94
N THR A 382 -7.05 25.10 -6.15
CA THR A 382 -7.21 25.66 -7.51
C THR A 382 -5.87 25.76 -8.24
N GLN A 383 -4.80 26.10 -7.54
CA GLN A 383 -3.45 26.18 -8.09
C GLN A 383 -2.90 24.79 -8.41
N ASP A 384 -3.02 23.83 -7.49
CA ASP A 384 -2.48 22.48 -7.68
C ASP A 384 -3.24 21.72 -8.78
N PHE A 385 -4.55 21.91 -8.90
CA PHE A 385 -5.32 21.35 -10.02
C PHE A 385 -4.90 21.98 -11.36
N GLY A 386 -4.65 23.29 -11.37
CA GLY A 386 -4.12 23.99 -12.54
C GLY A 386 -2.75 23.45 -12.98
N ARG A 387 -1.85 23.18 -12.02
CA ARG A 387 -0.54 22.55 -12.27
C ARG A 387 -0.69 21.11 -12.76
N PHE A 388 -1.53 20.31 -12.10
CA PHE A 388 -1.81 18.93 -12.49
C PHE A 388 -2.21 18.82 -13.97
N LEU A 389 -3.02 19.77 -14.47
CA LEU A 389 -3.49 19.77 -15.85
C LEU A 389 -2.49 20.36 -16.87
N ASN A 390 -1.65 21.34 -16.48
CA ASN A 390 -0.94 22.18 -17.44
C ASN A 390 0.58 22.27 -17.25
N GLN A 391 1.14 21.72 -16.16
CA GLN A 391 2.56 21.81 -15.88
C GLN A 391 3.39 21.10 -16.95
N LYS A 392 4.44 21.79 -17.42
CA LYS A 392 5.36 21.26 -18.44
C LYS A 392 6.61 20.69 -17.78
N TYR A 393 7.09 19.59 -18.34
CA TYR A 393 8.30 18.92 -17.91
C TYR A 393 9.25 18.74 -19.10
N GLN A 394 10.54 18.91 -18.85
CA GLN A 394 11.58 18.76 -19.86
C GLN A 394 12.70 17.87 -19.31
N TYR A 395 13.13 16.89 -20.13
CA TYR A 395 14.27 16.04 -19.78
C TYR A 395 15.56 16.86 -19.69
N LYS A 396 16.40 16.57 -18.69
CA LYS A 396 17.70 17.18 -18.51
C LYS A 396 18.80 16.13 -18.58
N GLU A 397 19.67 16.24 -19.57
CA GLU A 397 20.79 15.32 -19.83
C GLU A 397 21.95 15.59 -18.85
N GLU A 398 21.75 15.28 -17.58
CA GLU A 398 22.78 15.37 -16.54
C GLU A 398 22.83 14.06 -15.73
N PRO A 399 24.02 13.44 -15.55
CA PRO A 399 24.17 12.26 -14.71
C PRO A 399 23.99 12.61 -13.23
N TYR A 400 23.26 11.77 -12.49
CA TYR A 400 23.11 11.93 -11.05
C TYR A 400 24.24 11.22 -10.30
N ASN A 401 24.93 11.96 -9.45
CA ASN A 401 25.82 11.35 -8.47
C ASN A 401 24.99 10.76 -7.33
N LEU A 402 24.75 9.44 -7.40
CA LEU A 402 23.99 8.71 -6.38
C LEU A 402 24.61 8.83 -4.99
N GLU A 403 25.93 9.06 -4.84
CA GLU A 403 26.51 9.24 -3.50
C GLU A 403 25.84 10.39 -2.77
N HIS A 404 25.50 11.51 -3.42
CA HIS A 404 24.84 12.64 -2.75
C HIS A 404 23.41 12.32 -2.29
N ILE A 405 22.75 11.34 -2.93
CA ILE A 405 21.38 10.90 -2.62
C ILE A 405 21.42 9.77 -1.57
N LEU A 406 22.47 8.96 -1.58
CA LEU A 406 22.70 7.84 -0.65
C LEU A 406 23.34 8.31 0.66
N THR A 407 24.18 9.33 0.64
CA THR A 407 24.78 9.91 1.85
C THR A 407 23.82 10.89 2.48
N LEU A 408 23.38 10.60 3.70
CA LEU A 408 22.65 11.55 4.53
C LEU A 408 23.47 12.84 4.66
N SER A 409 22.98 13.95 4.10
CA SER A 409 23.35 15.29 4.55
C SER A 409 22.61 15.59 5.86
N ILE A 410 22.89 14.78 6.87
CA ILE A 410 22.52 15.04 8.26
C ILE A 410 23.84 15.08 9.04
N SER A 411 24.06 16.19 9.73
CA SER A 411 25.16 16.46 10.64
C SER A 411 25.55 15.22 11.44
N LYS A 412 26.82 14.82 11.33
CA LYS A 412 27.46 13.75 12.10
C LYS A 412 27.03 13.79 13.58
N SER A 413 26.23 12.83 14.01
CA SER A 413 26.31 12.30 15.36
C SER A 413 26.99 10.94 15.28
N SER A 414 28.25 10.94 15.71
CA SER A 414 29.11 9.79 15.84
C SER A 414 28.53 8.77 16.82
N VAL A 415 28.18 7.58 16.34
CA VAL A 415 28.22 6.35 17.15
C VAL A 415 28.78 5.24 16.28
N ASN A 416 30.03 4.87 16.57
CA ASN A 416 30.66 3.65 16.05
C ASN A 416 29.78 2.46 16.43
N GLN A 417 29.12 1.83 15.46
CA GLN A 417 28.58 0.49 15.64
C GLN A 417 29.62 -0.51 15.17
N ASN A 418 30.33 -1.08 16.14
CA ASN A 418 31.03 -2.34 15.94
C ASN A 418 29.97 -3.42 15.71
N GLU A 419 29.91 -3.95 14.50
CA GLU A 419 29.13 -5.14 14.18
C GLU A 419 29.61 -6.30 15.04
N THR A 420 28.81 -6.67 16.04
CA THR A 420 28.89 -8.00 16.66
C THR A 420 27.66 -8.77 16.24
N SER A 421 27.89 -9.78 15.43
CA SER A 421 26.97 -10.82 15.03
C SER A 421 26.34 -11.47 16.27
N SER A 422 25.10 -11.09 16.59
CA SER A 422 24.26 -11.80 17.55
C SER A 422 23.16 -12.55 16.80
N SER A 423 23.45 -13.83 16.59
CA SER A 423 22.50 -14.87 16.26
C SER A 423 21.37 -14.99 17.30
N SER A 424 20.16 -15.28 16.82
CA SER A 424 18.97 -15.78 17.56
C SER A 424 18.30 -14.77 18.51
N SER A 425 17.04 -14.39 18.30
CA SER A 425 15.93 -15.30 18.53
C SER A 425 14.69 -14.98 17.68
N THR A 426 14.33 -15.89 16.78
CA THR A 426 12.98 -16.05 16.25
C THR A 426 12.06 -16.54 17.38
N LYS A 427 11.52 -15.63 18.19
CA LYS A 427 10.32 -15.92 18.97
C LYS A 427 9.11 -15.55 18.12
N LYS A 428 8.32 -16.56 17.76
CA LYS A 428 6.97 -16.42 17.19
C LYS A 428 6.21 -15.36 17.99
N ILE A 429 5.93 -14.22 17.35
CA ILE A 429 5.11 -13.16 17.93
C ILE A 429 3.65 -13.58 17.76
N GLU A 430 3.20 -14.51 18.60
CA GLU A 430 1.78 -14.53 18.96
C GLU A 430 1.51 -13.32 19.84
N VAL A 431 0.53 -12.53 19.43
CA VAL A 431 0.00 -11.30 20.05
C VAL A 431 0.10 -11.33 21.59
N ARG A 432 1.23 -10.86 22.13
CA ARG A 432 1.34 -10.52 23.55
C ARG A 432 0.52 -9.25 23.76
N LYS A 433 -0.63 -9.38 24.42
CA LYS A 433 -1.21 -8.28 25.20
C LYS A 433 -0.06 -7.77 26.09
N SER A 434 0.45 -6.54 25.87
CA SER A 434 1.72 -6.15 26.49
C SER A 434 1.64 -6.28 28.02
N ASP A 435 2.49 -7.14 28.58
CA ASP A 435 2.57 -7.35 30.03
C ASP A 435 2.90 -6.02 30.73
N LEU A 436 3.59 -5.10 30.04
CA LEU A 436 3.93 -3.77 30.52
C LEU A 436 2.70 -2.96 30.96
N ILE A 437 1.65 -2.85 30.15
CA ILE A 437 0.45 -2.06 30.52
C ILE A 437 -0.30 -2.70 31.68
N MET A 438 -0.39 -4.04 31.70
CA MET A 438 -0.98 -4.78 32.81
C MET A 438 -0.17 -4.57 34.10
N ASN A 439 1.15 -4.63 34.00
CA ASN A 439 2.06 -4.47 35.13
C ASN A 439 2.05 -3.03 35.66
N LEU A 440 2.05 -2.01 34.79
CA LEU A 440 1.85 -0.62 35.20
C LEU A 440 0.49 -0.44 35.88
N THR A 441 -0.58 -1.01 35.32
CA THR A 441 -1.90 -0.98 35.95
C THR A 441 -1.90 -1.59 37.36
N LYS A 442 -1.16 -2.69 37.57
CA LYS A 442 -1.00 -3.30 38.89
C LYS A 442 -0.24 -2.38 39.85
N ASP A 443 0.79 -1.66 39.43
CA ASP A 443 1.51 -0.75 40.32
C ASP A 443 0.65 0.40 40.81
N PHE A 444 -0.10 1.02 39.90
CA PHE A 444 -0.95 2.15 40.23
C PHE A 444 -2.06 1.73 41.20
N LYS A 445 -2.68 0.56 40.97
CA LYS A 445 -3.66 -0.03 41.91
C LYS A 445 -3.04 -0.42 43.26
N THR A 446 -1.80 -0.87 43.26
CA THR A 446 -1.09 -1.22 44.51
C THR A 446 -0.74 0.02 45.32
N ASP A 447 -0.41 1.13 44.65
CA ASP A 447 -0.18 2.43 45.28
C ASP A 447 -1.42 2.94 46.03
N GLU A 448 -2.58 2.89 45.39
CA GLU A 448 -3.86 3.29 46.01
C GLU A 448 -4.20 2.43 47.24
N LYS A 449 -3.96 1.12 47.16
CA LYS A 449 -4.19 0.20 48.29
C LYS A 449 -3.21 0.43 49.44
N GLN A 450 -1.95 0.76 49.14
CA GLN A 450 -0.92 1.03 50.14
C GLN A 450 -1.11 2.39 50.82
N LYS A 451 -1.59 3.43 50.11
CA LYS A 451 -1.98 4.71 50.73
C LYS A 451 -3.08 4.56 51.80
N LYS A 452 -3.91 3.51 51.71
CA LYS A 452 -5.01 3.21 52.65
C LYS A 452 -4.61 2.32 53.84
N LYS A 453 -3.40 1.73 53.85
CA LYS A 453 -2.93 0.84 54.92
C LYS A 453 -1.70 1.45 55.63
N LYS A 454 -1.82 1.80 56.91
CA LYS A 454 -0.66 2.13 57.76
C LYS A 454 0.12 0.84 58.07
N THR A 455 1.18 0.56 57.31
CA THR A 455 2.09 -0.58 57.54
C THR A 455 3.49 -0.08 57.92
N SER A 456 4.20 -0.81 58.80
CA SER A 456 5.49 -0.41 59.40
C SER A 456 6.72 -0.51 58.47
N LYS A 457 6.59 -1.06 57.25
CA LYS A 457 7.64 -1.05 56.21
C LYS A 457 7.33 0.02 55.16
N LYS A 458 8.30 0.88 54.82
CA LYS A 458 8.21 1.79 53.66
C LYS A 458 8.16 0.94 52.37
N PRO A 459 7.00 0.83 51.69
CA PRO A 459 6.95 0.14 50.40
C PRO A 459 7.66 0.99 49.33
N PRO A 460 8.17 0.38 48.25
CA PRO A 460 8.79 1.13 47.16
C PRO A 460 7.78 2.09 46.55
N THR A 461 8.18 3.33 46.31
CA THR A 461 7.30 4.37 45.76
C THR A 461 6.81 3.99 44.35
N LEU A 462 5.71 4.58 43.89
CA LEU A 462 5.23 4.35 42.52
C LEU A 462 6.32 4.67 41.48
N ILE A 463 7.10 5.73 41.70
CA ILE A 463 8.24 6.11 40.85
C ILE A 463 9.30 5.00 40.83
N GLU A 464 9.70 4.48 42.00
CA GLU A 464 10.66 3.37 42.08
C GLU A 464 10.16 2.10 41.36
N ARG A 465 8.86 1.81 41.45
CA ARG A 465 8.25 0.65 40.74
C ARG A 465 8.26 0.84 39.22
N VAL A 466 8.06 2.06 38.72
CA VAL A 466 8.15 2.37 37.29
C VAL A 466 9.62 2.39 36.83
N GLN A 467 10.54 2.93 37.62
CA GLN A 467 11.99 2.88 37.35
C GLN A 467 12.53 1.44 37.34
N LYS A 468 12.03 0.57 38.22
CA LYS A 468 12.36 -0.86 38.19
C LYS A 468 11.93 -1.49 36.87
N ARG A 469 10.76 -1.15 36.35
CA ARG A 469 10.31 -1.61 35.02
C ARG A 469 11.17 -1.05 33.91
N TYR A 470 11.56 0.22 33.99
CA TYR A 470 12.47 0.82 33.02
C TYR A 470 13.74 -0.01 32.82
N LYS A 471 14.28 -0.62 33.88
CA LYS A 471 15.45 -1.51 33.81
C LYS A 471 15.16 -2.92 33.24
N GLN A 472 13.90 -3.31 33.07
CA GLN A 472 13.49 -4.65 32.62
C GLN A 472 13.16 -4.74 31.13
N TYR A 473 12.92 -3.61 30.47
CA TYR A 473 12.54 -3.53 29.07
C TYR A 473 13.60 -2.77 28.30
N ASP A 474 13.97 -3.25 27.10
CA ASP A 474 15.04 -2.69 26.27
C ASP A 474 14.52 -2.03 24.98
N ASP A 475 13.30 -2.33 24.54
CA ASP A 475 12.71 -1.75 23.31
C ASP A 475 12.43 -0.25 23.46
N LEU A 476 12.79 0.53 22.43
CA LEU A 476 12.67 1.99 22.44
C LEU A 476 11.22 2.46 22.67
N SER A 477 10.22 1.73 22.18
CA SER A 477 8.81 2.07 22.34
C SER A 477 8.36 1.95 23.80
N GLU A 478 8.84 0.92 24.49
CA GLU A 478 8.57 0.68 25.90
C GLU A 478 9.28 1.71 26.77
N LYS A 479 10.54 2.05 26.42
CA LYS A 479 11.31 3.11 27.07
C LYS A 479 10.62 4.48 26.96
N ILE A 480 10.19 4.87 25.76
CA ILE A 480 9.48 6.14 25.52
C ILE A 480 8.22 6.23 26.39
N LEU A 481 7.42 5.18 26.43
CA LEU A 481 6.20 5.14 27.24
C LEU A 481 6.51 5.26 28.74
N LEU A 482 7.48 4.49 29.23
CA LEU A 482 7.88 4.50 30.65
C LEU A 482 8.47 5.85 31.06
N ASP A 483 9.31 6.44 30.22
CA ASP A 483 9.91 7.75 30.46
C ASP A 483 8.87 8.87 30.42
N TRP A 484 7.87 8.78 29.53
CA TRP A 484 6.75 9.70 29.53
C TRP A 484 5.94 9.60 30.81
N VAL A 485 5.66 8.38 31.29
CA VAL A 485 4.97 8.15 32.58
C VAL A 485 5.77 8.71 33.76
N LEU A 486 7.08 8.47 33.81
CA LEU A 486 7.97 9.03 34.84
C LEU A 486 7.95 10.57 34.81
N ASN A 487 7.96 11.17 33.62
CA ASN A 487 7.85 12.62 33.47
C ASN A 487 6.50 13.16 33.96
N LEU A 488 5.39 12.43 33.75
CA LEU A 488 4.08 12.81 34.31
C LEU A 488 4.05 12.72 35.84
N LEU A 489 4.70 11.72 36.42
CA LEU A 489 4.78 11.52 37.89
C LEU A 489 5.67 12.56 38.59
N ASN A 490 6.71 13.07 37.91
CA ASN A 490 7.70 13.99 38.48
C ASN A 490 7.34 15.49 38.34
N ARG A 491 6.13 15.84 37.89
CA ARG A 491 5.70 17.24 37.76
C ARG A 491 5.57 17.91 39.14
N LYS A 492 6.03 19.17 39.27
CA LYS A 492 5.90 19.97 40.50
C LYS A 492 4.44 20.07 40.95
N GLU A 493 4.20 20.17 42.26
CA GLU A 493 2.88 20.03 42.91
C GLU A 493 1.76 20.88 42.29
N SER A 494 2.03 22.11 41.85
CA SER A 494 1.02 22.99 41.20
C SER A 494 0.57 22.54 39.80
N LYS A 495 1.26 21.57 39.18
CA LYS A 495 0.94 20.98 37.86
C LYS A 495 0.91 19.44 37.89
N SER A 496 0.86 18.84 39.08
CA SER A 496 0.89 17.39 39.27
C SER A 496 -0.47 16.77 38.92
N LEU A 497 -0.46 15.73 38.10
CA LEU A 497 -1.65 14.99 37.72
C LEU A 497 -1.94 13.90 38.77
N SER A 498 -3.22 13.63 39.04
CA SER A 498 -3.57 12.51 39.91
C SER A 498 -3.09 11.17 39.33
N ASN A 499 -2.71 10.23 40.19
CA ASN A 499 -2.30 8.87 39.78
C ASN A 499 -3.40 8.20 38.92
N GLU A 500 -4.67 8.47 39.21
CA GLU A 500 -5.84 8.02 38.45
C GLU A 500 -5.85 8.58 37.03
N SER A 501 -5.51 9.87 36.86
CA SER A 501 -5.42 10.53 35.55
C SER A 501 -4.28 9.94 34.71
N ILE A 502 -3.11 9.73 35.31
CA ILE A 502 -1.97 9.12 34.62
C ILE A 502 -2.29 7.67 34.22
N LEU A 503 -2.94 6.91 35.10
CA LEU A 503 -3.40 5.55 34.78
C LEU A 503 -4.44 5.56 33.64
N LYS A 504 -5.35 6.54 33.61
CA LYS A 504 -6.29 6.74 32.50
C LYS A 504 -5.54 7.00 31.19
N TYR A 505 -4.50 7.83 31.21
CA TYR A 505 -3.70 8.13 30.00
C TYR A 505 -3.01 6.86 29.47
N ILE A 506 -2.35 6.10 30.36
CA ILE A 506 -1.67 4.84 30.01
C ILE A 506 -2.68 3.85 29.38
N ARG A 507 -3.88 3.71 29.96
CA ARG A 507 -4.91 2.82 29.42
C ARG A 507 -5.52 3.32 28.11
N THR A 508 -5.50 4.63 27.87
CA THR A 508 -6.10 5.23 26.69
C THR A 508 -5.23 5.05 25.47
N ILE A 509 -3.91 5.18 25.55
CA ILE A 509 -3.04 5.12 24.36
C ILE A 509 -1.95 4.05 24.43
N GLY A 510 -1.64 3.54 25.62
CA GLY A 510 -0.46 2.70 25.82
C GLY A 510 -0.55 1.32 25.17
N TYR A 511 -1.75 0.73 25.08
CA TYR A 511 -1.92 -0.54 24.36
C TYR A 511 -1.71 -0.37 22.87
N GLU A 512 -2.33 0.63 22.26
CA GLU A 512 -2.20 0.88 20.83
C GLU A 512 -0.81 1.37 20.47
N TRP A 513 -0.19 2.24 21.28
CA TRP A 513 1.21 2.63 21.07
C TRP A 513 2.10 1.39 20.94
N LEU A 514 2.15 0.53 21.96
CA LEU A 514 3.02 -0.65 21.95
C LEU A 514 2.64 -1.64 20.85
N TYR A 515 1.35 -1.81 20.57
CA TYR A 515 0.90 -2.66 19.48
C TYR A 515 1.44 -2.21 18.12
N PHE A 516 1.51 -0.90 17.90
CA PHE A 516 1.93 -0.33 16.62
C PHE A 516 3.45 -0.05 16.53
N THR A 517 4.16 0.06 17.65
CA THR A 517 5.57 0.52 17.65
C THR A 517 6.60 -0.47 18.19
N THR A 518 6.22 -1.51 18.94
CA THR A 518 7.20 -2.49 19.44
C THR A 518 8.00 -3.10 18.28
N ALA A 519 9.32 -3.19 18.45
CA ALA A 519 10.30 -3.64 17.45
C ALA A 519 10.39 -2.77 16.18
N GLN A 520 9.92 -1.51 16.22
CA GLN A 520 10.10 -0.55 15.14
C GLN A 520 11.31 0.39 15.40
N PRO A 521 12.06 0.78 14.36
CA PRO A 521 13.23 1.66 14.50
C PRO A 521 12.80 3.14 14.56
N LEU A 522 12.12 3.53 15.65
CA LEU A 522 11.48 4.85 15.80
C LEU A 522 12.47 6.03 15.73
N ASP A 523 13.75 5.79 15.99
CA ASP A 523 14.83 6.78 16.02
C ASP A 523 15.22 7.31 14.64
N ILE A 524 14.96 6.55 13.57
CA ILE A 524 15.26 6.93 12.18
C ILE A 524 14.01 7.29 11.37
N TRP A 525 12.83 7.26 12.00
CA TRP A 525 11.58 7.55 11.32
C TRP A 525 11.47 9.03 10.93
N SER A 526 10.86 9.29 9.77
CA SER A 526 10.56 10.65 9.31
C SER A 526 9.28 11.20 9.93
N GLU A 527 9.03 12.51 9.75
CA GLU A 527 7.78 13.15 10.19
C GLU A 527 6.56 12.40 9.64
N GLU A 528 6.57 12.06 8.35
CA GLU A 528 5.46 11.38 7.67
C GLU A 528 5.17 9.99 8.25
N GLU A 529 6.21 9.25 8.64
CA GLU A 529 6.06 7.90 9.19
C GLU A 529 5.39 7.91 10.57
N PHE A 530 5.68 8.93 11.37
CA PHE A 530 4.96 9.17 12.62
C PHE A 530 3.53 9.66 12.38
N GLU A 531 3.31 10.56 11.41
CA GLU A 531 1.96 10.99 11.03
C GLU A 531 1.09 9.79 10.63
N GLU A 532 1.58 8.94 9.73
CA GLU A 532 0.92 7.70 9.32
C GLU A 532 0.66 6.77 10.51
N LEU A 533 1.65 6.57 11.39
CA LEU A 533 1.49 5.76 12.60
C LEU A 533 0.35 6.27 13.48
N TYR A 534 0.26 7.57 13.70
CA TYR A 534 -0.77 8.13 14.57
C TYR A 534 -2.15 8.03 13.93
N GLU A 535 -2.26 8.24 12.62
CA GLU A 535 -3.50 8.00 11.87
C GLU A 535 -3.93 6.52 11.97
N ASP A 536 -3.01 5.57 11.78
CA ASP A 536 -3.24 4.12 11.95
C ASP A 536 -3.77 3.79 13.36
N ILE A 537 -3.12 4.32 14.42
CA ILE A 537 -3.53 4.09 15.80
C ILE A 537 -4.95 4.62 16.02
N LEU A 538 -5.23 5.83 15.55
CA LEU A 538 -6.51 6.50 15.75
C LEU A 538 -7.63 5.80 14.95
N GLU A 539 -7.33 5.29 13.75
CA GLU A 539 -8.22 4.44 12.96
C GLU A 539 -8.53 3.13 13.67
N TYR A 540 -7.51 2.42 14.14
CA TYR A 540 -7.70 1.16 14.85
C TYR A 540 -8.57 1.37 16.10
N LYS A 541 -8.41 2.50 16.79
CA LYS A 541 -9.28 2.88 17.91
C LYS A 541 -10.72 3.14 17.46
N ALA A 542 -10.92 3.88 16.36
CA ALA A 542 -12.25 4.19 15.86
C ALA A 542 -13.00 2.93 15.39
N VAL A 543 -12.38 2.13 14.53
CA VAL A 543 -13.06 1.05 13.81
C VAL A 543 -13.00 -0.28 14.56
N VAL A 544 -11.81 -0.67 15.03
CA VAL A 544 -11.62 -1.99 15.68
C VAL A 544 -12.01 -1.96 17.15
N ARG A 545 -11.75 -0.85 17.85
CA ARG A 545 -12.12 -0.68 19.26
C ARG A 545 -13.45 0.04 19.48
N ASN A 546 -14.09 0.53 18.41
CA ASN A 546 -15.35 1.28 18.45
C ASN A 546 -15.29 2.46 19.45
N ASN A 547 -14.16 3.15 19.51
CA ASN A 547 -13.96 4.30 20.39
C ASN A 547 -14.43 5.58 19.69
N THR A 548 -15.36 6.29 20.31
CA THR A 548 -15.93 7.53 19.79
C THR A 548 -15.08 8.77 20.08
N ASP A 549 -14.19 8.72 21.08
CA ASP A 549 -13.35 9.87 21.49
C ASP A 549 -11.93 9.78 20.94
N ILE A 550 -11.83 10.02 19.63
CA ILE A 550 -10.56 10.00 18.89
C ILE A 550 -9.73 11.27 19.18
N GLY A 551 -10.38 12.42 19.38
CA GLY A 551 -9.70 13.69 19.68
C GLY A 551 -8.92 13.65 21.00
N TYR A 552 -9.49 13.06 22.06
CA TYR A 552 -8.76 12.87 23.32
C TYR A 552 -7.54 11.95 23.15
N SER A 553 -7.70 10.86 22.40
CA SER A 553 -6.61 9.92 22.10
C SER A 553 -5.47 10.61 21.31
N ALA A 554 -5.82 11.42 20.30
CA ALA A 554 -4.87 12.19 19.50
C ALA A 554 -4.07 13.19 20.35
N ASN A 555 -4.74 13.89 21.27
CA ASN A 555 -4.09 14.84 22.19
C ASN A 555 -3.10 14.16 23.14
N LEU A 556 -3.41 12.96 23.62
CA LEU A 556 -2.49 12.18 24.46
C LEU A 556 -1.28 11.67 23.65
N LEU A 557 -1.49 11.17 22.43
CA LEU A 557 -0.39 10.77 21.53
C LEU A 557 0.52 11.96 21.23
N LYS A 558 -0.05 13.14 20.95
CA LYS A 558 0.71 14.39 20.79
C LYS A 558 1.52 14.74 22.03
N SER A 559 0.94 14.63 23.22
CA SER A 559 1.65 14.91 24.46
C SER A 559 2.84 13.97 24.66
N MET A 560 2.68 12.69 24.30
CA MET A 560 3.75 11.70 24.40
C MET A 560 4.82 11.93 23.32
N HIS A 561 4.43 12.25 22.09
CA HIS A 561 5.38 12.55 21.00
C HIS A 561 6.17 13.82 21.25
N ASN A 562 5.53 14.89 21.73
CA ASN A 562 6.25 16.12 22.09
C ASN A 562 7.30 15.88 23.17
N PHE A 563 6.99 15.01 24.14
CA PHE A 563 7.96 14.55 25.12
C PHE A 563 9.09 13.76 24.44
N ALA A 564 8.74 12.81 23.57
CA ALA A 564 9.71 11.98 22.88
C ALA A 564 10.62 12.78 21.93
N LYS A 565 10.10 13.79 21.23
CA LYS A 565 10.84 14.79 20.46
C LYS A 565 11.92 15.47 21.31
N SER A 566 11.54 15.96 22.50
CA SER A 566 12.48 16.67 23.38
C SER A 566 13.55 15.76 23.99
N LYS A 567 13.25 14.48 24.25
CA LYS A 567 14.15 13.56 24.97
C LYS A 567 14.97 12.65 24.05
N TYR A 568 14.42 12.27 22.89
CA TYR A 568 14.99 11.28 21.96
C TYR A 568 15.24 11.88 20.56
N ASN A 569 15.12 13.21 20.38
CA ASN A 569 15.34 13.89 19.11
C ASN A 569 14.45 13.39 17.95
N LEU A 570 13.24 12.90 18.25
CA LEU A 570 12.27 12.52 17.20
C LEU A 570 11.87 13.74 16.35
N PRO A 571 11.49 13.56 15.07
CA PRO A 571 11.05 14.66 14.22
C PRO A 571 9.82 15.37 14.78
N SER A 572 9.66 16.64 14.39
CA SER A 572 8.41 17.35 14.63
C SER A 572 7.30 16.68 13.82
N VAL A 573 6.11 16.54 14.40
CA VAL A 573 4.98 15.85 13.76
C VAL A 573 3.74 16.70 13.87
N ASN A 574 3.01 16.86 12.77
CA ASN A 574 1.75 17.59 12.77
C ASN A 574 0.58 16.67 13.13
N PHE A 575 0.16 16.73 14.39
CA PHE A 575 -1.04 16.02 14.86
C PHE A 575 -2.31 16.72 14.36
N GLN A 576 -2.74 16.39 13.14
CA GLN A 576 -3.91 17.01 12.51
C GLN A 576 -5.18 16.80 13.35
N GLN A 577 -5.37 15.61 13.92
CA GLN A 577 -6.54 15.27 14.75
C GLN A 577 -6.51 15.87 16.17
N SER A 578 -5.38 16.48 16.60
CA SER A 578 -5.27 17.19 17.88
C SER A 578 -5.78 18.63 17.83
N LYS A 579 -5.85 19.21 16.63
CA LYS A 579 -6.44 20.52 16.37
C LYS A 579 -7.94 20.31 16.11
N ASN A 580 -8.78 21.33 16.31
CA ASN A 580 -10.20 21.24 15.99
C ASN A 580 -10.37 20.99 14.47
N GLY A 581 -10.44 19.72 14.04
CA GLY A 581 -10.61 19.29 12.65
C GLY A 581 -9.36 18.77 11.93
N ARG A 582 -9.55 17.88 10.95
CA ARG A 582 -8.54 17.17 10.15
C ARG A 582 -8.16 17.95 8.88
N ARG A 583 -6.87 18.03 8.55
CA ARG A 583 -6.37 18.66 7.31
C ARG A 583 -5.69 17.62 6.41
N VAL A 584 -6.34 17.17 5.35
CA VAL A 584 -5.74 16.19 4.42
C VAL A 584 -4.79 16.90 3.44
N ARG A 585 -3.60 16.33 3.21
CA ARG A 585 -2.75 16.80 2.10
C ARG A 585 -3.33 16.26 0.80
N ALA A 586 -3.83 17.17 -0.05
CA ALA A 586 -4.33 16.81 -1.37
C ALA A 586 -3.22 17.08 -2.39
N GLU A 587 -2.52 16.02 -2.82
CA GLU A 587 -1.48 16.08 -3.85
C GLU A 587 -1.66 14.93 -4.84
N LEU A 588 -1.46 15.21 -6.13
CA LEU A 588 -1.50 14.20 -7.19
C LEU A 588 -0.36 14.44 -8.17
N ILE A 589 0.26 13.36 -8.61
CA ILE A 589 1.28 13.34 -9.66
C ILE A 589 0.57 13.15 -10.99
N SER A 590 0.71 14.11 -11.90
CA SER A 590 0.09 14.04 -13.22
C SER A 590 0.72 12.96 -14.09
N PRO A 591 -0.01 12.44 -15.10
CA PRO A 591 0.55 11.53 -16.09
C PRO A 591 1.83 12.06 -16.75
N GLN A 592 1.88 13.35 -17.06
CA GLN A 592 3.04 14.02 -17.65
C GLN A 592 4.22 14.04 -16.69
N ALA A 593 3.98 14.32 -15.40
CA ALA A 593 5.00 14.27 -14.37
C ALA A 593 5.57 12.86 -14.21
N TYR A 594 4.70 11.85 -14.15
CA TYR A 594 5.10 10.45 -14.06
C TYR A 594 6.01 10.03 -15.22
N GLN A 595 5.60 10.30 -16.46
CA GLN A 595 6.41 9.96 -17.64
C GLN A 595 7.76 10.68 -17.63
N ALA A 596 7.79 11.97 -17.27
CA ALA A 596 9.03 12.73 -17.16
C ALA A 596 9.93 12.22 -16.03
N ILE A 597 9.38 11.80 -14.89
CA ILE A 597 10.13 11.18 -13.79
C ILE A 597 10.82 9.89 -14.26
N ILE A 598 10.08 8.98 -14.92
CA ILE A 598 10.65 7.72 -15.43
C ILE A 598 11.72 7.98 -16.48
N THR A 599 11.46 8.92 -17.40
CA THR A 599 12.44 9.33 -18.44
C THR A 599 13.72 9.87 -17.82
N GLN A 600 13.61 10.77 -16.83
CA GLN A 600 14.75 11.34 -16.14
C GLN A 600 15.54 10.26 -15.38
N ILE A 601 14.86 9.35 -14.68
CA ILE A 601 15.53 8.26 -13.96
C ILE A 601 16.32 7.37 -14.94
N LEU A 602 15.71 6.94 -16.05
CA LEU A 602 16.37 6.07 -17.03
C LEU A 602 17.54 6.75 -17.75
N GLY A 603 17.49 8.06 -17.94
CA GLY A 603 18.54 8.83 -18.61
C GLY A 603 19.66 9.33 -17.69
N SER A 604 19.38 9.59 -16.42
CA SER A 604 20.30 10.28 -15.50
C SER A 604 20.83 9.43 -14.36
N VAL A 605 20.12 8.38 -13.96
CA VAL A 605 20.63 7.45 -12.94
C VAL A 605 21.61 6.47 -13.59
N ASP A 606 22.62 6.06 -12.82
CA ASP A 606 23.60 5.06 -13.24
C ASP A 606 22.95 3.79 -13.84
N ILE A 607 23.61 3.22 -14.85
CA ILE A 607 23.12 2.08 -15.63
C ILE A 607 22.82 0.84 -14.80
N LEU A 608 23.50 0.65 -13.66
CA LEU A 608 23.25 -0.48 -12.76
C LEU A 608 21.95 -0.32 -11.97
N GLU A 609 21.60 0.91 -11.57
CA GLU A 609 20.51 1.17 -10.63
C GLU A 609 19.26 1.76 -11.30
N ARG A 610 19.38 2.32 -12.51
CA ARG A 610 18.29 3.04 -13.19
C ARG A 610 17.04 2.20 -13.38
N GLU A 611 17.18 0.91 -13.70
CA GLU A 611 16.05 0.01 -13.91
C GLU A 611 15.35 -0.31 -12.58
N MET A 612 16.12 -0.49 -11.50
CA MET A 612 15.60 -0.74 -10.15
C MET A 612 14.82 0.47 -9.63
N PHE A 613 15.36 1.69 -9.80
CA PHE A 613 14.64 2.91 -9.44
C PHE A 613 13.43 3.15 -10.34
N ALA A 614 13.54 2.98 -11.66
CA ALA A 614 12.40 3.12 -12.56
C ALA A 614 11.29 2.15 -12.16
N LEU A 615 11.63 0.90 -11.85
CA LEU A 615 10.66 -0.10 -11.40
C LEU A 615 9.97 0.30 -10.09
N LEU A 616 10.72 0.86 -9.13
CA LEU A 616 10.18 1.35 -7.87
C LEU A 616 9.11 2.43 -8.08
N PHE A 617 9.39 3.39 -8.97
CA PHE A 617 8.47 4.48 -9.30
C PHE A 617 7.26 4.02 -10.14
N ILE A 618 7.45 3.07 -11.06
CA ILE A 618 6.35 2.42 -11.81
C ILE A 618 5.39 1.74 -10.82
N LEU A 619 5.94 0.92 -9.91
CA LEU A 619 5.12 0.15 -8.97
C LEU A 619 4.37 1.07 -8.00
N VAL A 620 5.00 2.10 -7.43
CA VAL A 620 4.28 3.01 -6.52
C VAL A 620 3.18 3.80 -7.25
N TYR A 621 3.41 4.24 -8.48
CA TYR A 621 2.43 4.99 -9.28
C TYR A 621 1.19 4.17 -9.63
N ARG A 622 1.39 2.90 -10.04
CA ARG A 622 0.29 2.00 -10.47
C ARG A 622 -0.45 1.34 -9.31
N THR A 623 0.27 0.98 -8.25
CA THR A 623 -0.27 0.14 -7.17
C THR A 623 -0.59 0.91 -5.89
N GLY A 624 0.00 2.08 -5.69
CA GLY A 624 -0.14 2.85 -4.45
C GLY A 624 0.40 2.15 -3.20
N MET A 625 1.24 1.13 -3.34
CA MET A 625 1.90 0.46 -2.21
C MET A 625 2.66 1.45 -1.34
N ARG A 626 2.61 1.30 -0.01
CA ARG A 626 3.37 2.21 0.88
C ARG A 626 4.88 1.98 0.66
N LYS A 627 5.67 3.03 0.87
CA LYS A 627 7.14 3.02 0.68
C LYS A 627 7.81 1.79 1.31
N LYS A 628 7.56 1.51 2.58
CA LYS A 628 8.11 0.34 3.30
C LYS A 628 7.60 -1.01 2.79
N GLU A 629 6.43 -1.06 2.13
CA GLU A 629 5.95 -2.30 1.48
C GLU A 629 6.72 -2.58 0.20
N LEU A 630 7.06 -1.53 -0.56
CA LEU A 630 7.91 -1.64 -1.73
C LEU A 630 9.32 -2.05 -1.34
N LEU A 631 9.99 -1.27 -0.47
CA LEU A 631 11.38 -1.53 -0.06
C LEU A 631 11.55 -2.90 0.61
N GLY A 632 10.54 -3.36 1.34
CA GLY A 632 10.54 -4.69 1.96
C GLY A 632 10.24 -5.85 1.00
N LEU A 633 9.91 -5.61 -0.28
CA LEU A 633 9.47 -6.65 -1.20
C LEU A 633 10.61 -7.63 -1.55
N LYS A 634 10.33 -8.94 -1.52
CA LYS A 634 11.26 -10.00 -1.88
C LYS A 634 10.82 -10.74 -3.14
N TYR A 635 11.75 -11.41 -3.81
CA TYR A 635 11.43 -12.22 -5.00
C TYR A 635 10.43 -13.36 -4.70
N ASN A 636 10.48 -13.95 -3.52
CA ASN A 636 9.53 -14.99 -3.09
C ASN A 636 8.13 -14.46 -2.72
N ASP A 637 7.92 -13.15 -2.72
CA ASP A 637 6.61 -12.51 -2.56
C ASP A 637 5.87 -12.40 -3.91
N ILE A 638 6.52 -12.73 -5.03
CA ILE A 638 5.93 -12.72 -6.37
C ILE A 638 5.33 -14.09 -6.70
N GLU A 639 4.02 -14.11 -6.90
CA GLU A 639 3.26 -15.26 -7.39
C GLU A 639 2.94 -15.10 -8.88
N GLY A 640 2.64 -16.20 -9.60
CA GLY A 640 2.14 -16.13 -10.97
C GLY A 640 3.16 -15.70 -12.04
N LEU A 641 4.45 -15.58 -11.70
CA LEU A 641 5.51 -15.17 -12.63
C LEU A 641 5.65 -16.14 -13.84
N LYS A 642 5.40 -17.44 -13.64
CA LYS A 642 5.49 -18.46 -14.70
C LYS A 642 4.29 -18.48 -15.64
N THR A 643 3.14 -17.96 -15.21
CA THR A 643 1.86 -17.99 -15.93
C THR A 643 1.51 -16.62 -16.53
N ALA A 644 2.48 -15.69 -16.59
CA ALA A 644 2.29 -14.31 -17.06
C ALA A 644 1.18 -13.51 -16.35
N VAL A 645 0.77 -13.95 -15.16
CA VAL A 645 -0.21 -13.26 -14.29
C VAL A 645 0.42 -12.90 -12.95
N PRO A 646 1.53 -12.11 -12.95
CA PRO A 646 2.25 -11.85 -11.72
C PRO A 646 1.39 -11.07 -10.72
N SER A 647 1.47 -11.49 -9.47
CA SER A 647 0.86 -10.81 -8.33
C SER A 647 1.87 -10.72 -7.21
N VAL A 648 1.81 -9.64 -6.43
CA VAL A 648 2.66 -9.45 -5.26
C VAL A 648 1.86 -9.73 -4.00
N VAL A 649 2.38 -10.60 -3.14
CA VAL A 649 1.83 -10.91 -1.82
C VAL A 649 2.53 -10.05 -0.78
N ILE A 650 1.80 -9.06 -0.27
CA ILE A 650 2.26 -8.22 0.82
C ILE A 650 2.14 -9.02 2.12
N ARG A 651 3.26 -9.30 2.79
CA ARG A 651 3.30 -10.01 4.07
C ARG A 651 4.39 -9.46 5.00
N PRO A 652 4.28 -9.66 6.32
CA PRO A 652 5.34 -9.31 7.26
C PRO A 652 6.67 -9.99 6.92
N ASN A 653 7.77 -9.26 7.10
CA ASN A 653 9.12 -9.81 7.00
C ASN A 653 10.08 -9.08 7.98
N SER A 654 11.37 -9.45 7.96
CA SER A 654 12.39 -8.92 8.88
C SER A 654 12.64 -7.42 8.74
N TYR A 655 12.41 -6.84 7.55
CA TYR A 655 12.49 -5.40 7.31
C TYR A 655 11.19 -4.68 7.70
N ARG A 656 10.08 -5.43 7.71
CA ARG A 656 8.73 -4.91 7.94
C ARG A 656 7.91 -5.83 8.85
N PRO A 657 7.93 -5.63 10.17
CA PRO A 657 6.95 -6.25 11.06
C PRO A 657 5.58 -5.59 10.80
N THR A 658 4.64 -6.29 10.17
CA THR A 658 3.31 -5.71 9.89
C THR A 658 2.41 -5.72 11.11
N LYS A 659 1.63 -4.64 11.27
CA LYS A 659 0.79 -4.34 12.43
C LYS A 659 -0.49 -5.20 12.56
N THR A 660 -1.09 -5.74 11.48
CA THR A 660 -2.38 -6.48 11.54
C THR A 660 -2.54 -7.52 10.42
N GLN A 661 -3.41 -8.53 10.59
CA GLN A 661 -3.73 -9.52 9.53
C GLN A 661 -4.39 -8.90 8.29
N SER A 662 -5.06 -7.73 8.43
CA SER A 662 -5.64 -6.95 7.32
C SER A 662 -4.61 -6.29 6.41
N SER A 663 -3.34 -6.24 6.81
CA SER A 663 -2.25 -5.72 5.98
C SER A 663 -1.65 -6.77 5.03
N ILE A 664 -2.00 -8.05 5.23
CA ILE A 664 -1.66 -9.13 4.31
C ILE A 664 -2.66 -9.11 3.16
N ARG A 665 -2.17 -8.86 1.95
CA ARG A 665 -3.02 -8.73 0.76
C ARG A 665 -2.25 -9.08 -0.51
N ARG A 666 -3.01 -9.42 -1.56
CA ARG A 666 -2.48 -9.65 -2.89
C ARG A 666 -2.71 -8.40 -3.74
N VAL A 667 -1.66 -7.96 -4.43
CA VAL A 667 -1.71 -6.84 -5.39
C VAL A 667 -1.55 -7.44 -6.80
N PRO A 668 -2.59 -7.38 -7.66
CA PRO A 668 -2.57 -8.00 -8.99
C PRO A 668 -1.79 -7.14 -9.99
N LEU A 669 -0.47 -7.34 -10.08
CA LEU A 669 0.38 -6.55 -10.98
C LEU A 669 0.01 -6.71 -12.45
N PHE A 670 -0.42 -7.91 -12.86
CA PHE A 670 -0.89 -8.20 -14.22
C PHE A 670 -2.06 -7.31 -14.65
N ALA A 671 -2.89 -6.86 -13.70
CA ALA A 671 -4.03 -6.00 -13.98
C ALA A 671 -3.61 -4.51 -13.98
N LEU A 672 -2.81 -4.12 -12.99
CA LEU A 672 -2.50 -2.73 -12.67
C LEU A 672 -1.39 -2.12 -13.53
N LEU A 673 -0.40 -2.92 -13.96
CA LEU A 673 0.68 -2.44 -14.83
C LEU A 673 0.21 -2.40 -16.28
N LYS A 674 0.65 -1.39 -17.03
CA LYS A 674 0.47 -1.39 -18.49
C LYS A 674 1.28 -2.53 -19.13
N PRO A 675 0.92 -3.01 -20.35
CA PRO A 675 1.62 -4.14 -20.97
C PRO A 675 3.15 -3.97 -21.06
N ASN A 676 3.64 -2.77 -21.40
CA ASN A 676 5.07 -2.48 -21.46
C ASN A 676 5.73 -2.45 -20.07
N GLU A 677 5.04 -1.89 -19.06
CA GLU A 677 5.50 -1.85 -17.67
C GLU A 677 5.51 -3.24 -17.03
N LEU A 678 4.51 -4.07 -17.34
CA LEU A 678 4.41 -5.46 -16.91
C LEU A 678 5.55 -6.30 -17.49
N ASN A 679 5.81 -6.14 -18.79
CA ASN A 679 6.95 -6.77 -19.45
C ASN A 679 8.27 -6.33 -18.82
N PHE A 680 8.44 -5.03 -18.56
CA PHE A 680 9.61 -4.50 -17.87
C PHE A 680 9.79 -5.13 -16.48
N PHE A 681 8.72 -5.20 -15.68
CA PHE A 681 8.74 -5.87 -14.37
C PHE A 681 9.15 -7.36 -14.48
N ILE A 682 8.51 -8.13 -15.37
CA ILE A 682 8.81 -9.55 -15.55
C ILE A 682 10.28 -9.74 -15.94
N ASN A 683 10.76 -8.94 -16.89
CA ASN A 683 12.14 -8.99 -17.37
C ASN A 683 13.15 -8.64 -16.28
N PHE A 684 12.90 -7.58 -15.52
CA PHE A 684 13.75 -7.17 -14.40
C PHE A 684 13.82 -8.27 -13.34
N VAL A 685 12.67 -8.82 -12.94
CA VAL A 685 12.57 -9.87 -11.92
C VAL A 685 13.30 -11.14 -12.37
N GLN A 686 13.07 -11.61 -13.59
CA GLN A 686 13.71 -12.81 -14.13
C GLN A 686 15.23 -12.66 -14.26
N SER A 687 15.70 -11.47 -14.63
CA SER A 687 17.14 -11.19 -14.79
C SER A 687 17.88 -11.09 -13.46
N ASN A 688 17.20 -10.75 -12.36
CA ASN A 688 17.85 -10.43 -11.08
C ASN A 688 17.53 -11.40 -9.92
N ILE A 689 16.58 -12.34 -10.07
CA ILE A 689 16.24 -13.31 -9.02
C ILE A 689 17.43 -14.22 -8.63
N GLY A 690 18.25 -14.61 -9.60
CA GLY A 690 19.36 -15.55 -9.43
C GLY A 690 18.92 -16.90 -8.84
N ASP A 691 19.83 -17.57 -8.11
CA ASP A 691 19.58 -18.91 -7.53
C ASP A 691 18.78 -18.87 -6.20
N SER A 692 18.52 -17.70 -5.60
CA SER A 692 17.83 -17.57 -4.31
C SER A 692 16.75 -16.49 -4.32
N SER A 693 15.50 -16.91 -4.11
CA SER A 693 14.32 -16.04 -4.10
C SER A 693 14.08 -15.31 -2.76
N ASN A 694 14.89 -15.53 -1.72
CA ASN A 694 14.71 -14.85 -0.42
C ASN A 694 15.40 -13.47 -0.35
N LYS A 695 15.89 -12.94 -1.47
CA LYS A 695 16.51 -11.62 -1.59
C LYS A 695 15.45 -10.53 -1.75
N PHE A 696 15.77 -9.33 -1.28
CA PHE A 696 14.97 -8.13 -1.53
C PHE A 696 15.11 -7.70 -3.00
N ILE A 697 14.07 -7.06 -3.54
CA ILE A 697 14.04 -6.61 -4.94
C ILE A 697 14.73 -5.25 -5.09
N PHE A 698 14.46 -4.31 -4.19
CA PHE A 698 15.01 -2.95 -4.25
C PHE A 698 16.26 -2.82 -3.40
N THR A 699 17.32 -3.47 -3.87
CA THR A 699 18.67 -3.39 -3.31
C THR A 699 19.56 -2.70 -4.33
N LEU A 700 20.55 -1.92 -3.87
CA LEU A 700 21.62 -1.50 -4.77
C LEU A 700 22.34 -2.74 -5.30
N SER A 701 22.88 -2.67 -6.50
CA SER A 701 23.73 -3.73 -7.07
C SER A 701 24.94 -4.04 -6.18
N SER A 702 25.34 -3.06 -5.35
CA SER A 702 26.41 -3.17 -4.35
C SER A 702 25.94 -3.49 -2.94
N ASP A 703 24.69 -3.90 -2.71
CA ASP A 703 24.21 -4.32 -1.38
C ASP A 703 23.19 -5.49 -1.50
N GLN A 704 22.95 -6.19 -0.41
CA GLN A 704 21.86 -7.15 -0.27
C GLN A 704 20.74 -6.63 0.64
N ARG A 705 20.97 -5.50 1.31
CA ARG A 705 19.97 -4.80 2.11
C ARG A 705 19.09 -3.92 1.19
N PRO A 706 17.81 -3.71 1.55
CA PRO A 706 16.97 -2.73 0.88
C PRO A 706 17.62 -1.35 0.87
N ILE A 707 17.36 -0.56 -0.17
CA ILE A 707 17.74 0.86 -0.16
C ILE A 707 17.11 1.57 1.04
N ASP A 708 17.81 2.57 1.58
CA ASP A 708 17.34 3.29 2.76
C ASP A 708 16.05 4.07 2.50
N ASP A 709 15.20 4.17 3.52
CA ASP A 709 13.86 4.78 3.47
C ASP A 709 13.85 6.24 2.98
N HIS A 710 14.95 6.96 3.07
CA HIS A 710 15.07 8.37 2.64
C HIS A 710 15.36 8.51 1.14
N VAL A 711 15.99 7.50 0.52
CA VAL A 711 16.52 7.57 -0.84
C VAL A 711 15.43 7.83 -1.89
N PRO A 712 14.27 7.14 -1.89
CA PRO A 712 13.23 7.38 -2.90
C PRO A 712 12.71 8.83 -2.90
N LEU A 713 12.53 9.42 -1.72
CA LEU A 713 12.02 10.80 -1.60
C LEU A 713 13.06 11.83 -2.05
N GLN A 714 14.34 11.63 -1.70
CA GLN A 714 15.41 12.53 -2.14
C GLN A 714 15.60 12.48 -3.66
N LEU A 715 15.54 11.28 -4.24
CA LEU A 715 15.58 11.11 -5.69
C LEU A 715 14.39 11.80 -6.37
N LEU A 716 13.17 11.63 -5.84
CA LEU A 716 11.98 12.32 -6.37
C LEU A 716 12.14 13.85 -6.35
N LYS A 717 12.59 14.41 -5.21
CA LYS A 717 12.79 15.86 -5.07
C LYS A 717 13.84 16.38 -6.04
N ARG A 718 14.94 15.65 -6.23
CA ARG A 718 16.00 15.99 -7.19
C ARG A 718 15.46 15.96 -8.63
N VAL A 719 14.78 14.88 -9.00
CA VAL A 719 14.18 14.72 -10.34
C VAL A 719 13.22 15.85 -10.62
N LEU A 720 12.21 16.07 -9.77
CA LEU A 720 11.19 17.10 -9.97
C LEU A 720 11.77 18.51 -10.10
N LYS A 721 12.82 18.82 -9.33
CA LYS A 721 13.53 20.10 -9.42
C LYS A 721 14.21 20.27 -10.78
N ASP A 722 14.77 19.21 -11.35
CA ASP A 722 15.53 19.28 -12.59
C ASP A 722 14.64 19.24 -13.84
N ILE A 723 13.50 18.54 -13.79
CA ILE A 723 12.60 18.39 -14.96
C ILE A 723 11.54 19.48 -15.08
N SER A 724 11.26 20.22 -14.01
CA SER A 724 10.21 21.26 -14.04
C SER A 724 10.71 22.49 -14.79
N VAL A 725 9.92 22.97 -15.76
CA VAL A 725 10.24 24.16 -16.54
C VAL A 725 9.92 25.46 -15.77
N ASP A 726 8.90 25.42 -14.92
CA ASP A 726 8.46 26.57 -14.12
C ASP A 726 9.21 26.63 -12.78
N ASP A 727 9.58 27.83 -12.31
CA ASP A 727 10.29 28.07 -11.04
C ASP A 727 9.51 27.57 -9.80
N ASN A 728 8.19 27.42 -9.92
CA ASN A 728 7.31 26.92 -8.87
C ASN A 728 7.18 25.39 -8.95
N VAL A 729 8.22 24.69 -8.52
CA VAL A 729 8.22 23.22 -8.44
C VAL A 729 7.20 22.75 -7.41
N ALA A 730 6.32 21.82 -7.79
CA ALA A 730 5.40 21.19 -6.86
C ALA A 730 6.19 20.35 -5.84
N GLU A 731 6.03 20.65 -4.54
CA GLU A 731 6.65 19.88 -3.46
C GLU A 731 5.85 18.59 -3.21
N HIS A 732 6.10 17.57 -4.03
CA HIS A 732 5.47 16.26 -3.84
C HIS A 732 6.18 15.44 -2.76
N THR A 733 5.39 14.75 -1.95
CA THR A 733 5.90 13.65 -1.12
C THR A 733 5.83 12.32 -1.86
N PHE A 734 6.55 11.32 -1.33
CA PHE A 734 6.46 9.96 -1.85
C PHE A 734 5.06 9.35 -1.64
N HIS A 735 4.30 9.85 -0.66
CA HIS A 735 2.93 9.42 -0.42
C HIS A 735 1.96 9.94 -1.50
N GLY A 736 2.31 11.00 -2.23
CA GLY A 736 1.53 11.53 -3.35
C GLY A 736 1.24 10.49 -4.44
N PHE A 737 2.15 9.55 -4.67
CA PHE A 737 1.91 8.42 -5.59
C PHE A 737 0.74 7.53 -5.14
N ARG A 738 0.54 7.36 -3.83
CA ARG A 738 -0.59 6.59 -3.30
C ARG A 738 -1.92 7.33 -3.50
N HIS A 739 -1.96 8.64 -3.26
CA HIS A 739 -3.12 9.47 -3.60
C HIS A 739 -3.46 9.37 -5.08
N THR A 740 -2.44 9.44 -5.95
CA THR A 740 -2.59 9.24 -7.40
C THR A 740 -3.14 7.88 -7.76
N ALA A 741 -2.56 6.79 -7.24
CA ALA A 741 -3.03 5.44 -7.53
C ALA A 741 -4.49 5.24 -7.12
N VAL A 742 -4.89 5.70 -5.94
CA VAL A 742 -6.29 5.60 -5.48
C VAL A 742 -7.23 6.42 -6.36
N SER A 743 -6.85 7.65 -6.70
CA SER A 743 -7.67 8.54 -7.55
C SER A 743 -7.80 7.99 -8.98
N ASN A 744 -6.71 7.48 -9.57
CA ASN A 744 -6.72 6.89 -10.91
C ASN A 744 -7.51 5.57 -10.97
N LEU A 745 -7.39 4.71 -9.95
CA LEU A 745 -8.18 3.48 -9.90
C LEU A 745 -9.65 3.75 -9.60
N SER A 746 -9.97 4.79 -8.84
CA SER A 746 -11.35 5.25 -8.67
C SER A 746 -11.95 5.67 -10.02
N LEU A 747 -11.19 6.42 -10.82
CA LEU A 747 -11.57 6.79 -12.19
C LEU A 747 -11.73 5.55 -13.10
N ALA A 748 -10.82 4.59 -13.07
CA ALA A 748 -10.92 3.38 -13.89
C ALA A 748 -12.13 2.50 -13.52
N LEU A 749 -12.45 2.37 -12.23
CA LEU A 749 -13.52 1.49 -11.75
C LEU A 749 -14.92 2.12 -11.88
N VAL A 750 -15.03 3.44 -11.67
CA VAL A 750 -16.33 4.13 -11.51
C VAL A 750 -16.44 5.40 -12.36
N GLY A 751 -15.33 5.98 -12.79
CA GLY A 751 -15.31 7.22 -13.56
C GLY A 751 -15.82 7.05 -14.99
N HIS A 752 -16.29 8.16 -15.55
CA HIS A 752 -16.65 8.24 -16.97
C HIS A 752 -15.38 8.23 -17.84
N SER A 753 -15.42 7.55 -19.00
CA SER A 753 -14.28 7.41 -19.94
C SER A 753 -13.61 8.75 -20.29
N ASP A 754 -14.40 9.77 -20.63
CA ASP A 754 -13.89 11.14 -20.86
C ASP A 754 -12.97 11.68 -19.74
N LEU A 755 -13.28 11.40 -18.46
CA LEU A 755 -12.41 11.81 -17.34
C LEU A 755 -11.15 10.94 -17.24
N VAL A 756 -11.28 9.64 -17.52
CA VAL A 756 -10.14 8.72 -17.55
C VAL A 756 -9.13 9.18 -18.60
N GLU A 757 -9.60 9.47 -19.82
CA GLU A 757 -8.79 9.97 -20.93
C GLU A 757 -8.11 11.31 -20.61
N ALA A 758 -8.80 12.18 -19.86
CA ALA A 758 -8.31 13.53 -19.57
C ALA A 758 -7.37 13.63 -18.37
N LEU A 759 -7.52 12.77 -17.37
CA LEU A 759 -6.84 12.89 -16.07
C LEU A 759 -5.86 11.77 -15.78
N THR A 760 -5.92 10.67 -16.54
CA THR A 760 -5.03 9.52 -16.39
C THR A 760 -4.33 9.23 -17.70
N ASP A 761 -3.36 8.33 -17.70
CA ASP A 761 -2.82 7.77 -18.93
C ASP A 761 -3.50 6.46 -19.34
N TYR A 762 -4.61 6.04 -18.72
CA TYR A 762 -5.30 4.80 -19.10
C TYR A 762 -6.13 4.95 -20.37
N ASP A 763 -6.04 3.95 -21.24
CA ASP A 763 -6.96 3.76 -22.36
C ASP A 763 -8.11 2.79 -22.00
N GLU A 764 -9.03 2.57 -22.94
CA GLU A 764 -10.18 1.67 -22.73
C GLU A 764 -9.75 0.22 -22.43
N SER A 765 -8.66 -0.26 -23.05
CA SER A 765 -8.12 -1.60 -22.83
C SER A 765 -7.51 -1.74 -21.44
N ASP A 766 -6.84 -0.69 -20.95
CA ASP A 766 -6.33 -0.61 -19.59
C ASP A 766 -7.46 -0.64 -18.57
N VAL A 767 -8.52 0.14 -18.78
CA VAL A 767 -9.69 0.18 -17.90
C VAL A 767 -10.35 -1.20 -17.80
N LEU A 768 -10.54 -1.88 -18.94
CA LEU A 768 -11.12 -3.22 -18.95
C LEU A 768 -10.24 -4.23 -18.20
N ARG A 769 -8.92 -4.24 -18.48
CA ARG A 769 -7.95 -5.11 -17.80
C ARG A 769 -7.95 -4.89 -16.28
N ILE A 770 -8.01 -3.62 -15.84
CA ILE A 770 -8.10 -3.27 -14.42
C ILE A 770 -9.41 -3.81 -13.84
N LYS A 771 -10.56 -3.57 -14.47
CA LYS A 771 -11.86 -4.06 -13.97
C LYS A 771 -11.89 -5.57 -13.85
N GLU A 772 -11.48 -6.31 -14.89
CA GLU A 772 -11.44 -7.78 -14.88
C GLU A 772 -10.48 -8.32 -13.82
N GLY A 773 -9.28 -7.73 -13.71
CA GLY A 773 -8.28 -8.19 -12.76
C GLY A 773 -8.62 -7.90 -11.29
N LEU A 774 -9.43 -6.88 -11.02
CA LEU A 774 -9.79 -6.46 -9.66
C LEU A 774 -11.16 -7.01 -9.21
N LEU A 775 -12.12 -7.13 -10.13
CA LEU A 775 -13.51 -7.50 -9.85
C LEU A 775 -13.86 -8.91 -10.34
N GLY A 776 -13.01 -9.53 -11.16
CA GLY A 776 -13.29 -10.81 -11.81
C GLY A 776 -14.29 -10.66 -12.96
N GLU A 777 -15.14 -11.67 -13.14
CA GLU A 777 -16.11 -11.73 -14.25
C GLU A 777 -17.23 -10.67 -14.13
N HIS A 778 -17.54 -10.23 -12.91
CA HIS A 778 -18.60 -9.26 -12.65
C HIS A 778 -18.03 -7.84 -12.51
N THR A 779 -17.56 -7.29 -13.64
CA THR A 779 -16.94 -5.96 -13.72
C THR A 779 -17.86 -4.80 -13.30
N ASP A 780 -19.18 -5.04 -13.24
CA ASP A 780 -20.17 -4.06 -12.82
C ASP A 780 -20.69 -4.22 -11.37
N ALA A 781 -20.10 -5.11 -10.56
CA ALA A 781 -20.55 -5.38 -9.20
C ALA A 781 -20.58 -4.13 -8.28
N GLN A 782 -21.35 -4.22 -7.18
CA GLN A 782 -21.52 -3.12 -6.21
C GLN A 782 -20.33 -2.92 -5.26
N ASP A 783 -19.38 -3.85 -5.23
CA ASP A 783 -18.30 -3.88 -4.24
C ASP A 783 -16.98 -3.25 -4.73
N ARG A 784 -17.00 -2.51 -5.84
CA ARG A 784 -15.84 -1.80 -6.45
C ARG A 784 -15.00 -1.04 -5.42
N TRP A 785 -15.67 -0.28 -4.54
CA TRP A 785 -14.99 0.49 -3.50
C TRP A 785 -14.36 -0.36 -2.40
N TYR A 786 -14.95 -1.52 -2.09
CA TYR A 786 -14.37 -2.49 -1.18
C TYR A 786 -13.19 -3.22 -1.81
N ALA A 787 -13.26 -3.56 -3.10
CA ALA A 787 -12.15 -4.15 -3.84
C ALA A 787 -10.95 -3.18 -3.86
N LEU A 788 -11.18 -1.90 -4.21
CA LEU A 788 -10.16 -0.85 -4.15
C LEU A 788 -9.56 -0.73 -2.74
N SER A 789 -10.41 -0.68 -1.71
CA SER A 789 -9.95 -0.57 -0.32
C SER A 789 -9.13 -1.78 0.12
N GLY A 790 -9.53 -2.99 -0.27
CA GLY A 790 -8.80 -4.23 0.00
C GLY A 790 -7.41 -4.24 -0.61
N ILE A 791 -7.28 -3.82 -1.88
CA ILE A 791 -5.99 -3.73 -2.57
C ILE A 791 -5.10 -2.64 -2.00
N MET A 792 -5.69 -1.54 -1.52
CA MET A 792 -4.93 -0.49 -0.84
C MET A 792 -4.57 -0.86 0.59
N GLY A 793 -5.19 -1.89 1.17
CA GLY A 793 -5.03 -2.24 2.57
C GLY A 793 -5.66 -1.19 3.50
N HIS A 794 -6.77 -0.59 3.07
CA HIS A 794 -7.64 0.26 3.89
C HIS A 794 -8.68 -0.59 4.60
N LEU A 795 -9.07 -0.16 5.81
CA LEU A 795 -10.06 -0.87 6.60
C LEU A 795 -11.48 -0.70 6.05
N SER A 796 -11.75 0.40 5.34
CA SER A 796 -13.05 0.68 4.72
C SER A 796 -12.96 1.64 3.52
N PRO A 797 -13.97 1.65 2.62
CA PRO A 797 -14.11 2.64 1.54
C PRO A 797 -14.06 4.10 1.98
N GLU A 798 -14.62 4.42 3.14
CA GLU A 798 -14.67 5.79 3.66
C GLU A 798 -13.26 6.37 3.80
N ARG A 799 -12.26 5.55 4.13
CA ARG A 799 -10.86 6.00 4.20
C ARG A 799 -10.28 6.32 2.84
N SER A 800 -10.61 5.52 1.83
CA SER A 800 -10.22 5.79 0.44
C SER A 800 -10.75 7.16 0.00
N PHE A 801 -12.01 7.49 0.32
CA PHE A 801 -12.57 8.82 0.05
C PHE A 801 -11.98 9.94 0.88
N GLU A 802 -11.82 9.71 2.18
CA GLU A 802 -11.45 10.73 3.15
C GLU A 802 -10.02 11.22 2.96
N TYR A 803 -9.09 10.32 2.61
CA TYR A 803 -7.67 10.68 2.55
C TYR A 803 -7.11 10.70 1.13
N TYR A 804 -7.65 9.90 0.21
CA TYR A 804 -6.88 9.52 -0.98
C TYR A 804 -7.57 9.81 -2.32
N ASN A 805 -8.89 9.72 -2.40
CA ASN A 805 -9.62 10.00 -3.63
C ASN A 805 -9.92 11.50 -3.75
N HIS A 806 -9.10 12.19 -4.54
CA HIS A 806 -9.21 13.62 -4.78
C HIS A 806 -10.05 13.99 -6.01
N PHE A 807 -10.59 13.00 -6.74
CA PHE A 807 -11.48 13.22 -7.88
C PHE A 807 -12.95 12.87 -7.59
N ALA A 808 -13.29 12.41 -6.39
CA ALA A 808 -14.63 11.93 -6.04
C ALA A 808 -15.77 12.91 -6.41
N THR A 809 -15.63 14.19 -6.03
CA THR A 809 -16.66 15.21 -6.35
C THR A 809 -16.71 15.52 -7.84
N LEU A 810 -15.55 15.58 -8.50
CA LEU A 810 -15.45 15.81 -9.95
C LEU A 810 -16.12 14.68 -10.73
N MET A 811 -15.84 13.43 -10.37
CA MET A 811 -16.45 12.24 -10.97
C MET A 811 -17.97 12.27 -10.84
N ALA A 812 -18.48 12.51 -9.64
CA ALA A 812 -19.91 12.52 -9.36
C ALA A 812 -20.65 13.64 -10.11
N THR A 813 -20.14 14.87 -10.05
CA THR A 813 -20.75 16.01 -10.78
C THR A 813 -20.60 15.87 -12.29
N TYR A 814 -19.54 15.23 -12.78
CA TYR A 814 -19.40 14.91 -14.19
C TYR A 814 -20.44 13.89 -14.66
N ALA A 815 -20.70 12.84 -13.87
CA ALA A 815 -21.75 11.87 -14.16
C ALA A 815 -23.13 12.55 -14.27
N LEU A 816 -23.49 13.40 -13.31
CA LEU A 816 -24.75 14.17 -13.36
C LEU A 816 -24.83 15.11 -14.56
N SER A 817 -23.70 15.68 -14.98
CA SER A 817 -23.66 16.58 -16.14
C SER A 817 -24.02 15.90 -17.47
N LYS A 818 -24.10 14.56 -17.52
CA LYS A 818 -24.49 13.78 -18.70
C LYS A 818 -26.00 13.56 -18.81
N ALA A 819 -26.74 13.73 -17.71
CA ALA A 819 -28.19 13.53 -17.65
C ALA A 819 -28.92 14.19 -18.83
N ASP A 820 -29.81 13.46 -19.49
CA ASP A 820 -30.66 14.01 -20.55
C ASP A 820 -31.83 14.82 -19.98
N ILE A 821 -31.51 16.02 -19.49
CA ILE A 821 -32.50 16.93 -18.91
C ILE A 821 -33.23 17.65 -20.05
N THR A 822 -34.54 17.50 -20.11
CA THR A 822 -35.40 18.22 -21.05
C THR A 822 -36.13 19.39 -20.37
N LEU A 823 -36.15 20.57 -20.99
CA LEU A 823 -37.02 21.68 -20.56
C LEU A 823 -37.88 22.18 -21.72
N PRO A 824 -39.10 22.69 -21.47
CA PRO A 824 -39.92 23.32 -22.51
C PRO A 824 -39.17 24.45 -23.23
N GLU A 825 -39.37 24.58 -24.56
CA GLU A 825 -38.79 25.68 -25.36
C GLU A 825 -39.08 27.05 -24.74
N ARG A 826 -40.31 27.22 -24.24
CA ARG A 826 -40.76 28.46 -23.59
C ARG A 826 -40.00 28.73 -22.29
N THR A 827 -39.78 27.71 -21.46
CA THR A 827 -38.93 27.82 -20.26
C THR A 827 -37.52 28.26 -20.63
N LEU A 828 -36.93 27.65 -21.66
CA LEU A 828 -35.58 28.00 -22.10
C LEU A 828 -35.50 29.43 -22.62
N TYR A 829 -36.48 29.88 -23.41
CA TYR A 829 -36.60 31.27 -23.85
C TYR A 829 -36.75 32.21 -22.65
N ASN A 830 -37.64 31.90 -21.72
CA ASN A 830 -37.90 32.72 -20.53
C ASN A 830 -36.65 32.89 -19.68
N VAL A 831 -35.83 31.85 -19.52
CA VAL A 831 -34.62 31.89 -18.69
C VAL A 831 -33.43 32.53 -19.44
N THR A 832 -33.11 32.02 -20.63
CA THR A 832 -31.87 32.36 -21.37
C THR A 832 -32.04 33.44 -22.42
N GLY A 833 -33.24 33.67 -22.92
CA GLY A 833 -33.54 34.53 -24.08
C GLY A 833 -33.17 33.91 -25.43
N PHE A 834 -32.94 32.59 -25.51
CA PHE A 834 -32.68 31.92 -26.78
C PHE A 834 -33.97 31.72 -27.57
N THR A 835 -34.00 32.23 -28.80
CA THR A 835 -35.13 32.04 -29.72
C THR A 835 -35.07 30.67 -30.39
N ASN A 836 -36.22 30.17 -30.85
CA ASN A 836 -36.29 28.89 -31.58
C ASN A 836 -35.37 28.87 -32.81
N LYS A 837 -35.16 30.02 -33.47
CA LYS A 837 -34.18 30.15 -34.55
C LYS A 837 -32.77 29.85 -34.07
N LYS A 838 -32.33 30.47 -32.96
CA LYS A 838 -31.00 30.28 -32.39
C LYS A 838 -30.78 28.83 -31.91
N LEU A 839 -31.81 28.17 -31.39
CA LEU A 839 -31.76 26.76 -31.01
C LEU A 839 -31.58 25.85 -32.23
N LYS A 840 -32.35 26.06 -33.31
CA LYS A 840 -32.22 25.32 -34.56
C LYS A 840 -30.84 25.50 -35.21
N GLU A 841 -30.31 26.71 -35.23
CA GLU A 841 -28.97 27.02 -35.76
C GLU A 841 -27.83 26.33 -34.99
N ASN A 842 -28.09 25.89 -33.75
CA ASN A 842 -27.12 25.19 -32.91
C ASN A 842 -27.50 23.70 -32.70
N ASN A 843 -28.28 23.12 -33.61
CA ASN A 843 -28.65 21.70 -33.64
C ASN A 843 -29.27 21.20 -32.31
N ALA A 844 -30.09 22.02 -31.66
CA ALA A 844 -30.83 21.60 -30.48
C ALA A 844 -31.75 20.41 -30.81
N THR A 845 -31.72 19.38 -29.97
CA THR A 845 -32.64 18.23 -30.08
C THR A 845 -33.96 18.59 -29.41
N VAL A 846 -35.05 18.56 -30.18
CA VAL A 846 -36.40 18.97 -29.73
C VAL A 846 -37.38 17.81 -29.87
N SER A 847 -38.11 17.49 -28.79
CA SER A 847 -39.22 16.55 -28.79
C SER A 847 -40.41 17.15 -28.04
N ASN A 848 -41.62 17.08 -28.60
CA ASN A 848 -42.85 17.59 -27.96
C ASN A 848 -42.72 19.02 -27.38
N SER A 849 -42.16 19.96 -28.15
CA SER A 849 -41.90 21.35 -27.71
C SER A 849 -40.98 21.49 -26.50
N SER A 850 -40.20 20.45 -26.19
CA SER A 850 -39.18 20.41 -25.15
C SER A 850 -37.80 20.18 -25.77
N VAL A 851 -36.80 20.87 -25.24
CA VAL A 851 -35.43 20.84 -25.72
C VAL A 851 -34.59 20.00 -24.76
N SER A 852 -33.82 19.05 -25.27
CA SER A 852 -32.75 18.41 -24.51
C SER A 852 -31.66 19.45 -24.24
N ILE A 853 -31.49 19.84 -22.98
CA ILE A 853 -30.52 20.86 -22.59
C ILE A 853 -29.06 20.43 -22.85
N PRO A 854 -28.68 19.15 -22.68
CA PRO A 854 -27.36 18.69 -23.11
C PRO A 854 -27.06 18.94 -24.59
N SER A 855 -28.06 18.89 -25.49
CA SER A 855 -27.85 19.13 -26.93
C SER A 855 -27.40 20.56 -27.25
N ILE A 856 -27.70 21.53 -26.37
CA ILE A 856 -27.30 22.94 -26.53
C ILE A 856 -26.07 23.30 -25.68
N ARG A 857 -25.35 22.33 -25.13
CA ARG A 857 -24.17 22.54 -24.27
C ARG A 857 -23.13 23.45 -24.92
N THR A 858 -22.81 23.20 -26.19
CA THR A 858 -21.87 24.04 -26.96
C THR A 858 -22.29 25.50 -27.00
N LEU A 859 -23.60 25.74 -27.13
CA LEU A 859 -24.16 27.08 -27.15
C LEU A 859 -24.02 27.74 -25.77
N LEU A 860 -24.41 27.05 -24.69
CA LEU A 860 -24.24 27.55 -23.31
C LEU A 860 -22.78 27.87 -23.01
N PHE A 861 -21.87 26.94 -23.30
CA PHE A 861 -20.42 27.09 -23.13
C PHE A 861 -19.90 28.37 -23.79
N LYS A 862 -20.26 28.62 -25.05
CA LYS A 862 -19.82 29.81 -25.82
C LYS A 862 -20.40 31.13 -25.29
N ASN A 863 -21.58 31.11 -24.67
CA ASN A 863 -22.20 32.33 -24.13
C ASN A 863 -21.73 32.66 -22.71
N ILE A 864 -21.27 31.66 -21.94
CA ILE A 864 -20.78 31.85 -20.56
C ILE A 864 -19.27 32.12 -20.55
N ILE A 865 -18.49 31.37 -21.31
CA ILE A 865 -17.03 31.54 -21.37
C ILE A 865 -16.67 32.68 -22.32
N GLU A 866 -16.18 33.79 -21.76
CA GLU A 866 -15.67 34.92 -22.52
C GLU A 866 -14.29 34.58 -23.14
N GLY A 867 -14.09 34.87 -24.43
CA GLY A 867 -12.80 34.77 -25.13
C GLY A 867 -12.33 33.36 -25.55
N LYS A 868 -12.71 32.27 -24.86
CA LYS A 868 -12.30 30.89 -25.20
C LYS A 868 -13.45 30.09 -25.82
N ARG A 869 -13.44 29.95 -27.15
CA ARG A 869 -14.49 29.24 -27.91
C ARG A 869 -14.26 27.73 -28.09
N LYS A 870 -13.14 27.19 -27.62
CA LYS A 870 -12.78 25.77 -27.75
C LYS A 870 -12.60 25.15 -26.38
N SER A 871 -13.16 23.96 -26.19
CA SER A 871 -12.92 23.14 -25.01
C SER A 871 -11.45 22.71 -24.95
N PRO A 872 -10.79 22.79 -23.78
CA PRO A 872 -9.43 22.31 -23.63
C PRO A 872 -9.35 20.80 -23.86
N LYS A 873 -8.24 20.38 -24.47
CA LYS A 873 -7.83 18.98 -24.51
C LYS A 873 -6.59 18.86 -23.64
N PHE A 874 -6.70 18.11 -22.55
CA PHE A 874 -5.58 17.84 -21.65
C PHE A 874 -4.77 16.62 -22.09
N THR A 875 -4.95 16.18 -23.35
CA THR A 875 -4.39 14.97 -23.93
C THR A 875 -3.02 14.70 -23.34
N VAL A 876 -2.93 13.63 -22.54
CA VAL A 876 -1.63 13.06 -22.19
C VAL A 876 -1.03 12.74 -23.55
N GLU A 877 0.07 13.39 -23.91
CA GLU A 877 0.80 13.00 -25.11
C GLU A 877 1.10 11.52 -24.92
N ASN A 878 0.37 10.67 -25.64
CA ASN A 878 0.89 9.36 -25.96
C ASN A 878 2.15 9.69 -26.73
N CYS A 879 3.29 9.67 -26.04
CA CYS A 879 4.59 9.61 -26.66
C CYS A 879 4.56 8.32 -27.47
N ASP A 880 4.02 8.42 -28.69
CA ASP A 880 3.90 7.35 -29.65
C ASP A 880 5.25 6.65 -29.70
N LYS A 881 5.29 5.43 -29.17
CA LYS A 881 6.29 4.42 -29.53
C LYS A 881 7.76 4.76 -29.27
N LYS A 882 8.11 5.89 -28.65
CA LYS A 882 9.51 6.24 -28.37
C LYS A 882 9.99 5.63 -27.04
N LEU A 883 10.32 4.34 -27.13
CA LEU A 883 11.68 3.85 -26.87
C LEU A 883 12.19 3.65 -25.43
N LEU A 884 11.43 3.85 -24.35
CA LEU A 884 12.03 3.82 -22.99
C LEU A 884 11.90 2.49 -22.23
N LEU A 885 10.93 1.63 -22.53
CA LEU A 885 10.71 0.35 -21.82
C LEU A 885 10.57 -0.87 -22.76
N SER A 886 10.61 -0.67 -24.08
CA SER A 886 10.68 -1.80 -25.00
C SER A 886 12.08 -2.40 -24.94
N THR A 887 12.16 -3.70 -24.67
CA THR A 887 13.38 -4.53 -24.82
C THR A 887 14.01 -4.47 -26.22
N ASN A 888 13.33 -3.85 -27.17
CA ASN A 888 13.88 -3.44 -28.44
C ASN A 888 14.54 -2.07 -28.23
N THR A 889 15.76 -2.10 -27.69
CA THR A 889 16.74 -1.02 -27.88
C THR A 889 16.66 -0.58 -29.34
N PRO A 890 16.73 0.73 -29.67
CA PRO A 890 16.93 1.13 -31.06
C PRO A 890 18.06 0.27 -31.61
N VAL A 891 17.88 -0.26 -32.81
CA VAL A 891 18.85 -1.09 -33.52
C VAL A 891 20.05 -0.18 -33.88
N THR A 892 20.80 0.27 -32.88
CA THR A 892 22.21 0.53 -33.07
C THR A 892 22.79 -0.85 -33.32
N ASN A 893 23.39 -1.10 -34.48
CA ASN A 893 24.01 -2.39 -34.78
C ASN A 893 25.06 -2.80 -33.72
N GLU A 894 25.46 -1.89 -32.83
CA GLU A 894 26.41 -2.11 -31.75
C GLU A 894 25.86 -2.84 -30.52
N LEU A 895 26.56 -3.89 -30.10
CA LEU A 895 26.35 -4.65 -28.85
C LEU A 895 26.79 -3.91 -27.59
N PHE A 896 27.71 -2.94 -27.72
CA PHE A 896 28.29 -2.22 -26.60
C PHE A 896 27.21 -1.41 -25.84
N GLY A 897 26.88 -1.84 -24.63
CA GLY A 897 25.84 -1.20 -23.80
C GLY A 897 24.41 -1.50 -24.17
N ARG A 898 24.19 -2.37 -25.16
CA ARG A 898 22.86 -2.85 -25.51
C ARG A 898 22.24 -3.69 -24.38
N TYR A 899 23.06 -4.50 -23.72
CA TYR A 899 22.64 -5.38 -22.63
C TYR A 899 23.36 -5.03 -21.32
N GLY A 900 22.61 -5.00 -20.21
CA GLY A 900 23.20 -4.87 -18.88
C GLY A 900 24.10 -6.05 -18.54
N LEU A 901 25.16 -5.80 -17.75
CA LEU A 901 26.16 -6.83 -17.39
C LEU A 901 25.54 -8.07 -16.76
N ASN A 902 24.52 -7.92 -15.92
CA ASN A 902 23.85 -9.05 -15.26
C ASN A 902 23.21 -10.01 -16.26
N ARG A 903 22.65 -9.50 -17.37
CA ARG A 903 22.07 -10.34 -18.44
C ARG A 903 23.14 -11.11 -19.19
N VAL A 904 24.23 -10.44 -19.55
CA VAL A 904 25.36 -11.09 -20.23
C VAL A 904 25.99 -12.13 -19.30
N GLN A 905 26.17 -11.80 -18.02
CA GLN A 905 26.69 -12.74 -17.02
C GLN A 905 25.74 -13.92 -16.81
N LEU A 906 24.42 -13.70 -16.75
CA LEU A 906 23.42 -14.77 -16.65
C LEU A 906 23.45 -15.68 -17.88
N LEU A 907 23.58 -15.12 -19.08
CA LEU A 907 23.77 -15.88 -20.32
C LEU A 907 25.01 -16.77 -20.22
N LEU A 908 26.16 -16.22 -19.85
CA LEU A 908 27.42 -16.98 -19.72
C LEU A 908 27.29 -18.09 -18.67
N GLN A 909 26.74 -17.78 -17.49
CA GLN A 909 26.58 -18.73 -16.39
C GLN A 909 25.61 -19.86 -16.71
N THR A 910 24.51 -19.56 -17.40
CA THR A 910 23.54 -20.59 -17.81
C THR A 910 24.09 -21.47 -18.93
N TYR A 911 24.86 -20.88 -19.85
CA TYR A 911 25.55 -21.63 -20.90
C TYR A 911 26.66 -22.53 -20.34
N ASP A 912 27.45 -22.05 -19.38
CA ASP A 912 28.46 -22.83 -18.65
C ASP A 912 27.86 -24.01 -17.88
N LYS A 913 26.57 -23.94 -17.51
CA LYS A 913 25.78 -25.05 -16.92
C LYS A 913 25.19 -26.00 -17.98
N GLU A 914 25.72 -25.99 -19.20
CA GLU A 914 25.32 -26.82 -20.35
C GLU A 914 23.87 -26.62 -20.80
N MET A 915 23.28 -25.45 -20.52
CA MET A 915 21.94 -25.12 -21.01
C MET A 915 21.97 -24.81 -22.51
N PRO A 916 21.00 -25.30 -23.32
CA PRO A 916 20.91 -24.94 -24.73
C PRO A 916 20.87 -23.42 -24.93
N LEU A 917 21.64 -22.90 -25.90
CA LEU A 917 21.78 -21.47 -26.15
C LEU A 917 20.43 -20.75 -26.32
N SER A 918 19.46 -21.40 -26.98
CA SER A 918 18.10 -20.86 -27.14
C SER A 918 17.41 -20.58 -25.81
N LYS A 919 17.54 -21.49 -24.84
CA LYS A 919 16.95 -21.38 -23.52
C LYS A 919 17.73 -20.40 -22.62
N ALA A 920 19.06 -20.41 -22.72
CA ALA A 920 19.93 -19.47 -22.03
C ALA A 920 19.66 -18.02 -22.48
N ALA A 921 19.55 -17.80 -23.80
CA ALA A 921 19.21 -16.51 -24.40
C ALA A 921 17.81 -16.03 -23.97
N GLN A 922 16.83 -16.94 -23.93
CA GLN A 922 15.48 -16.62 -23.44
C GLN A 922 15.50 -16.20 -21.97
N LEU A 923 16.22 -16.92 -21.10
CA LEU A 923 16.32 -16.59 -19.67
C LEU A 923 17.05 -15.27 -19.41
N ALA A 924 18.10 -14.98 -20.18
CA ALA A 924 18.84 -13.72 -20.11
C ALA A 924 18.11 -12.56 -20.80
N ASN A 925 17.02 -12.85 -21.54
CA ASN A 925 16.32 -11.91 -22.41
C ASN A 925 17.28 -11.18 -23.37
N ILE A 926 18.08 -11.98 -24.07
CA ILE A 926 19.00 -11.56 -25.13
C ILE A 926 18.53 -12.21 -26.44
N SER A 927 18.62 -11.48 -27.56
CA SER A 927 18.24 -12.04 -28.85
C SER A 927 19.11 -13.27 -29.16
N ILE A 928 18.56 -14.29 -29.82
CA ILE A 928 19.35 -15.51 -30.11
C ILE A 928 20.59 -15.19 -30.98
N HIS A 929 20.48 -14.19 -31.84
CA HIS A 929 21.57 -13.70 -32.67
C HIS A 929 22.67 -13.08 -31.82
N ASP A 930 22.34 -12.11 -30.97
CA ASP A 930 23.31 -11.43 -30.11
C ASP A 930 23.90 -12.40 -29.07
N ALA A 931 23.09 -13.32 -28.54
CA ALA A 931 23.56 -14.35 -27.63
C ALA A 931 24.63 -15.24 -28.29
N LYS A 932 24.46 -15.58 -29.57
CA LYS A 932 25.47 -16.33 -30.34
C LYS A 932 26.77 -15.53 -30.44
N VAL A 933 26.70 -14.24 -30.80
CA VAL A 933 27.87 -13.37 -30.91
C VAL A 933 28.59 -13.22 -29.56
N LEU A 934 27.85 -13.01 -28.47
CA LEU A 934 28.41 -12.87 -27.13
C LEU A 934 29.11 -14.16 -26.66
N ILE A 935 28.54 -15.34 -26.94
CA ILE A 935 29.16 -16.63 -26.60
C ILE A 935 30.41 -16.90 -27.43
N GLU A 936 30.40 -16.56 -28.72
CA GLU A 936 31.57 -16.69 -29.61
C GLU A 936 32.72 -15.81 -29.11
N ARG A 937 32.46 -14.54 -28.84
CA ARG A 937 33.44 -13.62 -28.26
C ARG A 937 33.92 -14.07 -26.88
N ALA A 938 33.03 -14.57 -26.02
CA ALA A 938 33.43 -15.10 -24.72
C ALA A 938 34.36 -16.31 -24.86
N SER A 939 34.15 -17.16 -25.87
CA SER A 939 35.02 -18.28 -26.19
C SER A 939 36.41 -17.81 -26.65
N GLU A 940 36.47 -16.76 -27.46
CA GLU A 940 37.74 -16.13 -27.85
C GLU A 940 38.48 -15.52 -26.66
N VAL A 941 37.78 -14.81 -25.78
CA VAL A 941 38.36 -14.25 -24.53
C VAL A 941 38.87 -15.36 -23.61
N ALA A 942 38.16 -16.48 -23.52
CA ALA A 942 38.58 -17.65 -22.75
C ALA A 942 39.85 -18.31 -23.33
N ALA A 943 40.09 -18.19 -24.64
CA ALA A 943 41.26 -18.71 -25.32
C ALA A 943 42.52 -17.84 -25.13
N ILE A 944 42.40 -16.62 -24.59
CA ILE A 944 43.56 -15.74 -24.35
C ILE A 944 44.45 -16.35 -23.26
N THR A 945 45.68 -16.73 -23.65
CA THR A 945 46.66 -17.33 -22.75
C THR A 945 47.83 -16.40 -22.43
N THR A 946 48.49 -16.70 -21.31
CA THR A 946 49.81 -16.16 -20.97
C THR A 946 50.89 -16.83 -21.83
N LYS A 947 52.11 -16.26 -21.86
CA LYS A 947 53.29 -16.90 -22.50
C LYS A 947 53.59 -18.33 -22.00
N ARG A 948 53.01 -18.73 -20.87
CA ARG A 948 53.13 -20.08 -20.27
C ARG A 948 51.91 -20.97 -20.54
N GLY A 949 51.03 -20.61 -21.48
CA GLY A 949 49.86 -21.39 -21.89
C GLY A 949 48.69 -21.39 -20.90
N LYS A 950 48.73 -20.58 -19.83
CA LYS A 950 47.62 -20.50 -18.85
C LYS A 950 46.57 -19.46 -19.25
N PRO A 951 45.26 -19.72 -19.11
CA PRO A 951 44.20 -18.75 -19.39
C PRO A 951 44.31 -17.48 -18.52
N ARG A 952 44.02 -16.32 -19.13
CA ARG A 952 44.11 -15.00 -18.45
C ARG A 952 42.84 -14.58 -17.72
N PHE A 953 41.67 -14.83 -18.30
CA PHE A 953 40.41 -14.24 -17.85
C PHE A 953 39.43 -15.23 -17.21
N VAL A 954 39.67 -16.53 -17.39
CA VAL A 954 38.77 -17.63 -16.99
C VAL A 954 39.49 -18.67 -16.12
N LYS A 955 38.70 -19.49 -15.42
CA LYS A 955 39.17 -20.70 -14.72
C LYS A 955 39.00 -21.93 -15.62
N LEU A 956 39.90 -22.90 -15.47
CA LEU A 956 39.72 -24.24 -16.02
C LEU A 956 38.76 -25.02 -15.11
N SER A 957 37.74 -25.65 -15.68
CA SER A 957 36.86 -26.57 -14.96
C SER A 957 37.54 -27.94 -14.76
N ASP A 958 36.98 -28.75 -13.85
CA ASP A 958 37.46 -30.12 -13.58
C ASP A 958 37.41 -31.05 -14.82
N SER A 959 36.62 -30.69 -15.85
CA SER A 959 36.47 -31.42 -17.11
C SER A 959 37.39 -30.96 -18.26
N LYS A 960 38.43 -30.16 -17.98
CA LYS A 960 39.37 -29.54 -18.96
C LYS A 960 38.79 -28.48 -19.90
N ASN A 961 37.49 -28.19 -19.85
CA ASN A 961 36.89 -27.09 -20.63
C ASN A 961 36.97 -25.75 -19.88
N SER A 962 37.24 -24.67 -20.60
CA SER A 962 37.25 -23.30 -20.05
C SER A 962 35.83 -22.82 -19.76
N VAL A 963 35.60 -22.32 -18.54
CA VAL A 963 34.34 -21.66 -18.15
C VAL A 963 34.30 -20.27 -18.78
N LEU A 964 33.25 -19.91 -19.51
CA LEU A 964 33.14 -18.62 -20.21
C LEU A 964 32.85 -17.46 -19.26
N SER A 965 32.19 -17.73 -18.13
CA SER A 965 31.87 -16.71 -17.13
C SER A 965 33.12 -16.03 -16.55
N PRO A 966 33.04 -14.71 -16.30
CA PRO A 966 34.14 -13.98 -15.68
C PRO A 966 34.41 -14.45 -14.25
N LEU A 967 35.67 -14.29 -13.84
CA LEU A 967 36.06 -14.49 -12.45
C LEU A 967 35.30 -13.51 -11.54
N ASN A 968 34.54 -14.05 -10.59
CA ASN A 968 33.70 -13.26 -9.68
C ASN A 968 34.48 -12.14 -8.99
N ILE A 969 33.83 -10.97 -8.91
CA ILE A 969 34.22 -9.89 -8.02
C ILE A 969 34.10 -10.41 -6.58
N GLN A 970 35.15 -10.20 -5.78
CA GLN A 970 35.25 -10.76 -4.44
C GLN A 970 34.79 -9.79 -3.34
N TYR A 971 34.81 -8.49 -3.62
CA TYR A 971 34.55 -7.46 -2.62
C TYR A 971 33.35 -6.60 -3.01
N GLN A 972 32.52 -6.26 -2.02
CA GLN A 972 31.32 -5.47 -2.23
C GLN A 972 31.62 -4.02 -2.65
N SER A 973 32.74 -3.47 -2.15
CA SER A 973 33.25 -2.14 -2.52
C SER A 973 33.57 -1.99 -4.01
N ASP A 974 33.97 -3.08 -4.66
CA ASP A 974 34.32 -3.11 -6.08
C ASP A 974 33.10 -2.89 -6.99
N LEU A 975 31.92 -3.37 -6.57
CA LEU A 975 30.70 -3.24 -7.36
C LEU A 975 30.27 -1.76 -7.52
N ARG A 976 30.58 -0.90 -6.54
CA ARG A 976 30.33 0.55 -6.65
C ARG A 976 31.27 1.23 -7.63
N LEU A 977 32.52 0.75 -7.74
CA LEU A 977 33.48 1.29 -8.69
C LEU A 977 33.19 0.81 -10.12
N LEU A 978 32.54 -0.36 -10.26
CA LEU A 978 32.14 -0.91 -11.56
C LEU A 978 31.19 0.01 -12.32
N SER A 979 30.20 0.63 -11.66
CA SER A 979 29.28 1.57 -12.31
C SER A 979 29.98 2.80 -12.87
N PHE A 980 30.85 3.41 -12.06
CA PHE A 980 31.67 4.55 -12.50
C PHE A 980 32.57 4.16 -13.67
N LEU A 981 33.20 2.98 -13.61
CA LEU A 981 34.01 2.45 -14.71
C LEU A 981 33.20 2.32 -16.00
N LEU A 982 32.00 1.73 -15.95
CA LEU A 982 31.15 1.56 -17.12
C LEU A 982 30.72 2.91 -17.70
N SER A 983 30.17 3.80 -16.88
CA SER A 983 29.70 5.12 -17.31
C SER A 983 30.82 5.95 -17.96
N ASN A 984 32.00 5.95 -17.33
CA ASN A 984 33.15 6.68 -17.87
C ASN A 984 33.75 5.98 -19.10
N ALA A 985 33.64 4.66 -19.21
CA ALA A 985 34.06 3.93 -20.39
C ALA A 985 33.22 4.27 -21.62
N TYR A 986 31.89 4.40 -21.50
CA TYR A 986 31.06 4.89 -22.61
C TYR A 986 31.55 6.25 -23.10
N ARG A 987 31.73 7.19 -22.17
CA ARG A 987 32.21 8.55 -22.49
C ARG A 987 33.61 8.54 -23.10
N LEU A 988 34.50 7.68 -22.61
CA LEU A 988 35.85 7.58 -23.12
C LEU A 988 35.86 6.98 -24.53
N ARG A 989 35.11 5.89 -24.76
CA ARG A 989 34.96 5.27 -26.08
C ARG A 989 34.38 6.24 -27.11
N GLU A 990 33.40 7.04 -26.74
CA GLU A 990 32.79 8.04 -27.63
C GLU A 990 33.73 9.21 -27.92
N LYS A 991 34.49 9.69 -26.92
CA LYS A 991 35.40 10.82 -27.08
C LYS A 991 36.74 10.47 -27.72
N SER A 992 37.26 9.27 -27.47
CA SER A 992 38.60 8.82 -27.89
C SER A 992 38.65 7.30 -28.02
N GLU A 993 38.21 6.80 -29.18
CA GLU A 993 38.24 5.37 -29.51
C GLU A 993 39.66 4.78 -29.47
N THR A 994 40.67 5.57 -29.83
CA THR A 994 42.08 5.16 -29.84
C THR A 994 42.63 4.94 -28.43
N ASP A 995 42.32 5.83 -27.48
CA ASP A 995 42.72 5.66 -26.08
C ASP A 995 41.96 4.50 -25.42
N TRP A 996 40.66 4.35 -25.72
CA TRP A 996 39.86 3.24 -25.23
C TRP A 996 40.43 1.90 -25.69
N THR A 997 40.66 1.74 -26.99
CA THR A 997 41.19 0.51 -27.58
C THR A 997 42.56 0.16 -27.00
N TRP A 998 43.48 1.12 -26.96
CA TRP A 998 44.82 0.92 -26.38
C TRP A 998 44.76 0.53 -24.90
N PHE A 999 43.86 1.15 -24.11
CA PHE A 999 43.70 0.83 -22.70
C PHE A 999 43.18 -0.60 -22.47
N ILE A 1000 42.25 -1.07 -23.30
CA ILE A 1000 41.79 -2.45 -23.22
C ILE A 1000 42.89 -3.42 -23.67
N GLU A 1001 43.61 -3.12 -24.74
CA GLU A 1001 44.71 -3.97 -25.25
C GLU A 1001 45.83 -4.15 -24.23
N ILE A 1002 46.31 -3.08 -23.61
CA ILE A 1002 47.37 -3.17 -22.60
C ILE A 1002 46.92 -3.98 -21.38
N CYS A 1003 45.64 -3.85 -20.99
CA CYS A 1003 45.04 -4.68 -19.93
C CYS A 1003 44.95 -6.15 -20.35
N ARG A 1004 44.51 -6.44 -21.58
CA ARG A 1004 44.43 -7.78 -22.17
C ARG A 1004 45.79 -8.50 -22.12
N GLU A 1005 46.86 -7.79 -22.46
CA GLU A 1005 48.22 -8.35 -22.53
C GLU A 1005 48.89 -8.54 -21.17
N LYS A 1006 48.62 -7.66 -20.20
CA LYS A 1006 49.34 -7.63 -18.92
C LYS A 1006 48.58 -8.28 -17.75
N LEU A 1007 47.25 -8.41 -17.81
CA LEU A 1007 46.45 -9.06 -16.75
C LEU A 1007 46.57 -10.59 -16.73
N SER A 1008 46.29 -11.21 -15.59
CA SER A 1008 46.28 -12.68 -15.44
C SER A 1008 45.18 -13.19 -14.50
N SER A 1009 44.92 -14.49 -14.55
CA SER A 1009 43.90 -15.16 -13.73
C SER A 1009 44.29 -15.24 -12.25
N SER A 1010 45.59 -15.18 -11.93
CA SER A 1010 46.11 -15.21 -10.56
C SER A 1010 46.47 -13.83 -9.99
N ARG A 1011 46.64 -12.80 -10.82
CA ARG A 1011 47.11 -11.45 -10.39
C ARG A 1011 46.20 -10.36 -10.96
N ALA A 1012 45.65 -9.53 -10.08
CA ALA A 1012 44.72 -8.45 -10.42
C ALA A 1012 45.39 -7.08 -10.60
N TYR A 1013 46.65 -7.08 -11.05
CA TYR A 1013 47.46 -5.87 -11.29
C TYR A 1013 48.23 -6.00 -12.60
N LEU A 1014 48.65 -4.87 -13.16
CA LEU A 1014 49.48 -4.77 -14.36
C LEU A 1014 50.93 -4.47 -13.97
N PRO A 1015 51.91 -5.30 -14.36
CA PRO A 1015 53.34 -5.00 -14.19
C PRO A 1015 53.89 -4.10 -15.30
N PHE A 1016 54.62 -3.06 -14.93
CA PHE A 1016 55.38 -2.17 -15.80
C PHE A 1016 56.85 -2.21 -15.40
N GLY A 1017 57.72 -2.56 -16.35
CA GLY A 1017 59.17 -2.56 -16.12
C GLY A 1017 59.76 -1.15 -16.20
N LYS A 1018 61.03 -1.00 -15.82
CA LYS A 1018 61.77 0.28 -15.94
C LYS A 1018 61.78 0.88 -17.35
N ARG A 1019 61.60 0.06 -18.38
CA ARG A 1019 61.58 0.50 -19.80
C ARG A 1019 60.19 0.92 -20.30
N ASP A 1020 59.15 0.71 -19.50
CA ASP A 1020 57.74 0.92 -19.89
C ASP A 1020 57.17 2.25 -19.35
N GLU A 1021 58.02 3.21 -18.95
CA GLU A 1021 57.62 4.44 -18.26
C GLU A 1021 56.57 5.25 -19.05
N LYS A 1022 56.75 5.38 -20.36
CA LYS A 1022 55.79 6.07 -21.25
C LYS A 1022 54.43 5.35 -21.31
N GLU A 1023 54.42 4.02 -21.26
CA GLU A 1023 53.18 3.24 -21.23
C GLU A 1023 52.48 3.40 -19.88
N LEU A 1024 53.23 3.42 -18.78
CA LEU A 1024 52.68 3.65 -17.44
C LEU A 1024 52.02 5.04 -17.34
N GLN A 1025 52.70 6.09 -17.83
CA GLN A 1025 52.14 7.45 -17.87
C GLN A 1025 50.83 7.49 -18.67
N ARG A 1026 50.84 6.92 -19.89
CA ARG A 1026 49.64 6.87 -20.73
C ARG A 1026 48.50 6.07 -20.06
N PHE A 1027 48.82 4.98 -19.38
CA PHE A 1027 47.86 4.19 -18.63
C PHE A 1027 47.20 5.00 -17.51
N ILE A 1028 47.98 5.78 -16.74
CA ILE A 1028 47.44 6.62 -15.66
C ILE A 1028 46.59 7.77 -16.22
N ASP A 1029 47.03 8.39 -17.32
CA ASP A 1029 46.30 9.48 -17.97
C ASP A 1029 44.94 9.08 -18.54
N ILE A 1030 44.81 7.82 -18.96
CA ILE A 1030 43.52 7.23 -19.35
C ILE A 1030 42.77 6.74 -18.11
N GLY A 1031 43.46 6.08 -17.18
CA GLY A 1031 42.90 5.53 -15.94
C GLY A 1031 42.21 6.58 -15.08
N LYS A 1032 42.75 7.81 -14.99
CA LYS A 1032 42.13 8.94 -14.26
C LYS A 1032 40.81 9.42 -14.88
N LYS A 1033 40.61 9.20 -16.18
CA LYS A 1033 39.33 9.47 -16.87
C LYS A 1033 38.27 8.41 -16.52
N LEU A 1034 38.70 7.19 -16.15
CA LEU A 1034 37.84 6.07 -15.79
C LEU A 1034 37.49 6.06 -14.30
N LEU A 1035 38.47 6.24 -13.42
CA LEU A 1035 38.30 6.35 -11.97
C LEU A 1035 39.24 7.40 -11.38
N PRO A 1036 38.82 8.18 -10.37
CA PRO A 1036 39.71 9.10 -9.64
C PRO A 1036 40.97 8.40 -9.11
N LEU A 1037 42.11 9.11 -9.11
CA LEU A 1037 43.42 8.57 -8.74
C LEU A 1037 43.45 7.89 -7.35
N LYS A 1038 42.66 8.37 -6.39
CA LYS A 1038 42.48 7.78 -5.04
C LYS A 1038 42.01 6.31 -5.02
N HIS A 1039 41.47 5.80 -6.13
CA HIS A 1039 41.01 4.42 -6.25
C HIS A 1039 42.06 3.48 -6.86
N TRP A 1040 43.21 4.01 -7.27
CA TRP A 1040 44.32 3.23 -7.82
C TRP A 1040 45.34 2.91 -6.73
N LEU A 1041 45.96 1.74 -6.83
CA LEU A 1041 47.04 1.25 -5.98
C LEU A 1041 48.28 1.02 -6.83
N MET A 1042 49.41 1.55 -6.38
CA MET A 1042 50.73 1.28 -6.93
C MET A 1042 51.62 0.58 -5.90
N SER A 1043 52.34 -0.47 -6.31
CA SER A 1043 53.33 -1.13 -5.44
C SER A 1043 54.59 -1.55 -6.20
N SER A 1044 55.74 -1.32 -5.57
CA SER A 1044 57.09 -1.70 -6.01
C SER A 1044 58.04 -1.62 -4.80
N ASN A 1045 59.34 -1.85 -4.99
CA ASN A 1045 60.36 -1.46 -4.00
C ASN A 1045 60.40 0.07 -3.78
N GLU A 1046 60.93 0.52 -2.64
CA GLU A 1046 60.90 1.94 -2.25
C GLU A 1046 61.61 2.86 -3.24
N ASP A 1047 62.75 2.43 -3.78
CA ASP A 1047 63.52 3.22 -4.76
C ASP A 1047 62.75 3.51 -6.05
N LEU A 1048 62.06 2.50 -6.63
CA LEU A 1048 61.27 2.69 -7.85
C LEU A 1048 60.02 3.55 -7.61
N LEU A 1049 59.40 3.43 -6.43
CA LEU A 1049 58.23 4.25 -6.09
C LEU A 1049 58.64 5.72 -5.97
N MET A 1050 59.77 6.02 -5.34
CA MET A 1050 60.32 7.38 -5.21
C MET A 1050 60.69 7.98 -6.58
N GLU A 1051 61.35 7.21 -7.45
CA GLU A 1051 61.80 7.65 -8.78
C GLU A 1051 60.63 7.97 -9.72
N THR A 1052 59.52 7.23 -9.62
CA THR A 1052 58.33 7.43 -10.49
C THR A 1052 57.42 8.56 -10.00
N MET A 1053 57.50 8.92 -8.72
CA MET A 1053 56.56 9.85 -8.04
C MET A 1053 57.07 11.28 -7.91
N SER A 1054 58.23 11.61 -8.48
CA SER A 1054 58.75 12.99 -8.48
C SER A 1054 57.93 13.96 -9.35
N SER A 1055 56.90 13.49 -10.06
CA SER A 1055 55.94 14.34 -10.79
C SER A 1055 54.70 14.65 -9.93
N THR A 1056 54.19 15.88 -10.01
CA THR A 1056 53.00 16.34 -9.27
C THR A 1056 51.71 15.61 -9.68
N ASP A 1057 51.71 14.88 -10.80
CA ASP A 1057 50.51 14.31 -11.42
C ASP A 1057 50.03 13.00 -10.76
N TYR A 1058 50.80 12.44 -9.82
CA TYR A 1058 50.56 11.11 -9.24
C TYR A 1058 50.28 11.08 -7.73
N GLN A 1059 50.22 12.25 -7.06
CA GLN A 1059 50.16 12.35 -5.60
C GLN A 1059 48.94 11.67 -4.94
N ASP A 1060 47.82 11.54 -5.67
CA ASP A 1060 46.58 10.96 -5.14
C ASP A 1060 46.49 9.42 -5.26
N ILE A 1061 47.47 8.74 -5.88
CA ILE A 1061 47.49 7.28 -6.01
C ILE A 1061 47.93 6.62 -4.69
N LYS A 1062 47.23 5.57 -4.24
CA LYS A 1062 47.61 4.83 -3.03
C LYS A 1062 48.88 4.01 -3.26
N GLN A 1063 49.73 3.91 -2.24
CA GLN A 1063 51.04 3.29 -2.35
C GLN A 1063 51.24 2.14 -1.35
N GLN A 1064 52.04 1.16 -1.74
CA GLN A 1064 52.46 0.06 -0.87
C GLN A 1064 53.86 -0.40 -1.28
N SER A 1065 54.85 -0.24 -0.38
CA SER A 1065 56.20 -0.74 -0.62
C SER A 1065 56.27 -2.25 -0.43
N ASN A 1066 57.01 -2.91 -1.32
CA ASN A 1066 57.31 -4.34 -1.22
C ASN A 1066 58.64 -4.64 -1.91
N GLU A 1067 59.68 -4.83 -1.11
CA GLU A 1067 61.06 -5.08 -1.53
C GLU A 1067 61.25 -6.31 -2.43
N SER A 1068 60.27 -7.23 -2.47
CA SER A 1068 60.32 -8.40 -3.37
C SER A 1068 59.93 -8.10 -4.82
N LYS A 1069 59.54 -6.86 -5.15
CA LYS A 1069 59.02 -6.47 -6.47
C LYS A 1069 60.01 -5.62 -7.25
N ASN A 1070 60.46 -6.13 -8.39
CA ASN A 1070 61.39 -5.46 -9.30
C ASN A 1070 60.70 -4.69 -10.45
N ALA A 1071 59.38 -4.50 -10.38
CA ALA A 1071 58.56 -3.84 -11.38
C ALA A 1071 57.44 -3.05 -10.69
N LEU A 1072 56.99 -1.97 -11.33
CA LEU A 1072 55.87 -1.16 -10.85
C LEU A 1072 54.56 -1.89 -11.15
N HIS A 1073 53.75 -2.11 -10.12
CA HIS A 1073 52.47 -2.78 -10.28
C HIS A 1073 51.34 -1.79 -10.02
N ILE A 1074 50.42 -1.66 -10.97
CA ILE A 1074 49.25 -0.79 -10.84
C ILE A 1074 47.96 -1.59 -10.97
N GLY A 1075 46.93 -1.20 -10.22
CA GLY A 1075 45.61 -1.79 -10.27
C GLY A 1075 44.63 -1.04 -9.38
N ILE A 1076 43.40 -1.54 -9.28
CA ILE A 1076 42.38 -0.91 -8.44
C ILE A 1076 42.60 -1.29 -6.97
N ALA A 1077 42.55 -0.31 -6.08
CA ALA A 1077 42.76 -0.46 -4.65
C ALA A 1077 41.52 -1.04 -3.96
N SER A 1078 41.70 -2.09 -3.16
CA SER A 1078 40.70 -2.62 -2.22
C SER A 1078 41.31 -2.75 -0.82
N GLN A 1079 40.50 -2.66 0.24
CA GLN A 1079 40.97 -2.85 1.62
C GLN A 1079 41.07 -4.35 1.93
N ASP A 1080 42.14 -4.75 2.61
CA ASP A 1080 42.24 -6.11 3.16
C ASP A 1080 41.63 -6.16 4.56
N HIS A 1081 40.49 -6.83 4.70
CA HIS A 1081 39.79 -6.97 5.99
C HIS A 1081 40.36 -8.08 6.88
N ARG A 1082 41.37 -8.84 6.41
CA ARG A 1082 41.94 -9.99 7.15
C ARG A 1082 43.18 -9.63 7.97
N GLU A 1083 43.86 -8.53 7.66
CA GLU A 1083 45.04 -8.07 8.41
C GLU A 1083 44.65 -6.94 9.38
N GLN A 1084 45.14 -7.01 10.64
CA GLN A 1084 44.87 -6.00 11.69
C GLN A 1084 45.50 -4.61 11.40
N MET A 1085 46.28 -4.48 10.33
CA MET A 1085 46.84 -3.22 9.86
C MET A 1085 46.17 -2.83 8.53
N ASN A 1086 45.85 -1.54 8.36
CA ASN A 1086 45.25 -0.93 7.15
C ASN A 1086 46.09 -1.13 5.86
N LYS A 1087 46.23 -2.36 5.39
CA LYS A 1087 46.94 -2.70 4.15
C LYS A 1087 45.96 -2.77 2.98
N TRP A 1088 46.43 -2.25 1.85
CA TRP A 1088 45.72 -2.28 0.58
C TRP A 1088 46.07 -3.55 -0.19
N GLN A 1089 45.14 -4.03 -0.99
CA GLN A 1089 45.30 -5.14 -1.92
C GLN A 1089 44.75 -4.78 -3.30
N TYR A 1090 45.11 -5.56 -4.31
CA TYR A 1090 44.61 -5.38 -5.67
C TYR A 1090 43.24 -6.03 -5.87
N SER A 1091 42.28 -5.20 -6.25
CA SER A 1091 40.91 -5.61 -6.55
C SER A 1091 40.82 -6.42 -7.86
N PRO A 1092 40.07 -7.54 -7.88
CA PRO A 1092 39.77 -8.27 -9.12
C PRO A 1092 38.87 -7.50 -10.09
N LEU A 1093 38.33 -6.34 -9.69
CA LEU A 1093 37.40 -5.53 -10.46
C LEU A 1093 37.92 -5.18 -11.86
N LEU A 1094 39.16 -4.70 -11.95
CA LEU A 1094 39.72 -4.29 -13.25
C LEU A 1094 39.71 -5.45 -14.24
N ARG A 1095 40.07 -6.65 -13.79
CA ARG A 1095 40.04 -7.84 -14.64
C ARG A 1095 38.63 -8.26 -15.03
N PHE A 1096 37.68 -8.22 -14.08
CA PHE A 1096 36.27 -8.49 -14.37
C PHE A 1096 35.74 -7.51 -15.42
N PHE A 1097 35.99 -6.22 -15.23
CA PHE A 1097 35.59 -5.15 -16.13
C PHE A 1097 36.15 -5.37 -17.54
N ILE A 1098 37.45 -5.61 -17.68
CA ILE A 1098 38.10 -5.84 -18.98
C ILE A 1098 37.56 -7.09 -19.66
N HIS A 1099 37.33 -8.18 -18.92
CA HIS A 1099 36.70 -9.39 -19.47
C HIS A 1099 35.34 -9.03 -20.10
N MET A 1100 34.47 -8.36 -19.35
CA MET A 1100 33.14 -8.00 -19.84
C MET A 1100 33.20 -7.07 -21.05
N MET A 1101 34.07 -6.06 -21.06
CA MET A 1101 34.21 -5.14 -22.20
C MET A 1101 34.71 -5.84 -23.46
N LEU A 1102 35.64 -6.79 -23.34
CA LEU A 1102 36.08 -7.60 -24.49
C LEU A 1102 34.92 -8.40 -25.08
N ILE A 1103 34.02 -8.94 -24.25
CA ILE A 1103 32.83 -9.66 -24.72
C ILE A 1103 31.82 -8.71 -25.37
N THR A 1104 31.52 -7.57 -24.74
CA THR A 1104 30.38 -6.73 -25.15
C THR A 1104 30.70 -5.66 -26.18
N ASP A 1105 31.96 -5.25 -26.36
CA ASP A 1105 32.37 -4.25 -27.36
C ASP A 1105 32.90 -4.92 -28.62
N GLU A 1106 32.05 -5.05 -29.63
CA GLU A 1106 32.37 -5.68 -30.93
C GLU A 1106 33.50 -4.99 -31.71
N LYS A 1107 33.81 -3.72 -31.42
CA LYS A 1107 34.90 -2.99 -32.08
C LYS A 1107 36.28 -3.38 -31.56
N LEU A 1108 36.36 -4.01 -30.39
CA LEU A 1108 37.62 -4.47 -29.82
C LEU A 1108 38.07 -5.77 -30.50
N SER A 1109 39.31 -5.76 -30.97
CA SER A 1109 39.97 -6.96 -31.48
C SER A 1109 40.31 -7.92 -30.32
N ILE A 1110 39.84 -9.17 -30.40
CA ILE A 1110 40.17 -10.22 -29.42
C ILE A 1110 41.33 -11.09 -29.91
N LEU A 1111 41.54 -11.16 -31.23
CA LEU A 1111 42.62 -11.93 -31.84
C LEU A 1111 43.99 -11.30 -31.53
N SER A 1112 44.96 -12.17 -31.27
CA SER A 1112 46.39 -11.84 -31.05
C SER A 1112 47.16 -11.79 -32.36
#